data_AF-A0A810BP64-F1
#
_entry.id   AF-A0A810BP64-F1
#
_cell.length_a   1.000
_cell.length_b   1.000
_cell.length_c   1.000
_cell.angle_alpha   90.00
_cell.angle_beta   90.00
_cell.angle_gamma   90.00
#
_symmetry.space_group_name_H-M   'P 1'
#
loop_
_entity.id
_entity.type
_entity.pdbx_description
1 polymer ?
#
loop_
_entity_poly.entity_id
_entity_poly.type
_entity_poly.pdbx_seq_one_letter_code
_entity_poly.pdbx_strand_id
1 'polypeptide(L)'
;MTTFGQTNGDNSSRSTKSSEGISGIAELVREGVRKARDKLIDLSMRNTMLNFRHSETSAKHVRIVDEDLALLIGALASGKSLDVIPIPPVEQVPRDEETDEFRAALKTAKETDPDWLAAEDARRAAGNRRRTKDKVAERALRDGVRAKLGMPEWRVATDARARARELGIDPSYDLPPSKRSVQKHHADNTLQTLFFPDRLEPKMASIHSAARALQEDAGLSALYFAVGFLEWYEQDDSTDPSYAPLVLLPINMEKRIASGEYVYSIAGRDDDEASNVALREKLKRFAIDLPEYDPEAGIEAYLSGVAACLTNKPRWKVRRFATVGLFSFARQAMWSDLDSARWPADSRPEAHELLGQVYGDVAGEHGDNVAAVYDVDRPELESQAPALVIEADASQLSAVIDATSGKNLVIQGPPGTGKSQAITNIIANALWHGKTVLFVSEKMAALKVVKDRLDHMGLGLYCLEVHSAKASKASVLKSIRERMETPRSAANVQEVESAREALRQARQRLTEYASLINSPAGTTGLSVHQVLWGDFTRAGQEPAPPRTTTEFRFPEPLGIDRFKRAELVGLGKALDDWATAMGDAAEPKHQPWRGVGNLNLNRFDRTRAVEVVAGWGAALRQLLQHVEALAGATSWDGLNSPADASAAATIVSDLPTPAVDVEEKLLTLASGESARKSLDDWVDRCLRAHDLELQVDGICSRQALETNSEAVGTLFERAKAPESDSSRRVGLTRIAAAGVRRRPRRIRDARPLRGSRRQLESRRCVPDSVRCPIHDPRGG
;
A
#
# COMPACT_ATOMS: atom_id res chain seq x y z
N MET A 1 10.63 -62.86 9.55
CA MET A 1 9.55 -63.86 9.64
C MET A 1 8.31 -63.11 10.11
N THR A 2 7.12 -63.22 9.51
CA THR A 2 6.63 -64.15 8.47
C THR A 2 6.16 -63.43 7.19
N THR A 3 5.60 -64.18 6.22
CA THR A 3 5.38 -63.78 4.81
C THR A 3 3.92 -63.48 4.47
N PHE A 4 3.71 -62.37 3.74
CA PHE A 4 2.65 -62.14 2.73
C PHE A 4 3.21 -61.13 1.72
N GLY A 5 2.91 -61.13 0.42
CA GLY A 5 2.23 -62.11 -0.44
C GLY A 5 2.30 -61.59 -1.89
N GLN A 6 2.58 -62.43 -2.88
CA GLN A 6 2.78 -61.95 -4.26
C GLN A 6 1.46 -61.70 -5.00
N THR A 7 1.31 -60.49 -5.56
CA THR A 7 0.35 -60.19 -6.64
C THR A 7 1.05 -59.41 -7.74
N ASN A 8 1.59 -60.11 -8.74
CA ASN A 8 1.99 -59.48 -10.00
C ASN A 8 0.74 -59.15 -10.81
N GLY A 9 0.59 -57.89 -11.23
CA GLY A 9 -0.51 -57.44 -12.09
C GLY A 9 -0.19 -56.11 -12.77
N ASP A 10 -0.23 -56.11 -14.10
CA ASP A 10 -0.29 -54.97 -15.03
C ASP A 10 0.36 -53.64 -14.62
N ASN A 11 1.68 -53.58 -14.76
CA ASN A 11 2.42 -52.30 -14.77
C ASN A 11 2.74 -51.79 -16.20
N SER A 12 2.31 -52.51 -17.25
CA SER A 12 2.54 -52.19 -18.67
C SER A 12 1.48 -51.24 -19.26
N SER A 13 0.23 -51.32 -18.80
CA SER A 13 -0.92 -50.60 -19.37
C SER A 13 -1.07 -49.14 -18.91
N ARG A 14 -0.29 -48.71 -17.90
CA ARG A 14 -0.20 -47.30 -17.48
C ARG A 14 0.80 -46.48 -18.28
N SER A 15 1.90 -47.08 -18.74
CA SER A 15 2.99 -46.34 -19.42
C SER A 15 2.61 -45.79 -20.80
N THR A 16 1.69 -46.46 -21.52
CA THR A 16 1.27 -46.06 -22.87
C THR A 16 0.26 -44.90 -22.85
N LYS A 17 -0.64 -44.87 -21.88
CA LYS A 17 -1.62 -43.77 -21.74
C LYS A 17 -0.97 -42.43 -21.40
N SER A 18 0.16 -42.43 -20.69
CA SER A 18 0.94 -41.21 -20.47
C SER A 18 1.61 -40.68 -21.74
N SER A 19 2.15 -41.55 -22.61
CA SER A 19 2.80 -41.11 -23.85
C SER A 19 1.83 -40.51 -24.87
N GLU A 20 0.61 -41.05 -24.98
CA GLU A 20 -0.42 -40.50 -25.88
C GLU A 20 -0.86 -39.10 -25.42
N GLY A 21 -1.09 -38.91 -24.11
CA GLY A 21 -1.46 -37.60 -23.55
C GLY A 21 -0.37 -36.54 -23.73
N ILE A 22 0.90 -36.88 -23.49
CA ILE A 22 2.03 -35.97 -23.70
C ILE A 22 2.17 -35.60 -25.18
N SER A 23 1.99 -36.55 -26.10
CA SER A 23 2.01 -36.29 -27.55
C SER A 23 0.90 -35.31 -27.98
N GLY A 24 -0.31 -35.47 -27.44
CA GLY A 24 -1.44 -34.57 -27.71
C GLY A 24 -1.21 -33.15 -27.21
N ILE A 25 -0.66 -32.99 -26.00
CA ILE A 25 -0.31 -31.66 -25.46
C ILE A 25 0.77 -31.01 -26.32
N ALA A 26 1.84 -31.72 -26.70
CA ALA A 26 2.90 -31.18 -27.56
C ALA A 26 2.37 -30.74 -28.95
N GLU A 27 1.35 -31.42 -29.47
CA GLU A 27 0.67 -31.01 -30.72
C GLU A 27 -0.23 -29.78 -30.54
N LEU A 28 -0.94 -29.65 -29.42
CA LEU A 28 -1.68 -28.42 -29.08
C LEU A 28 -0.72 -27.23 -28.91
N VAL A 29 0.46 -27.42 -28.30
CA VAL A 29 1.50 -26.38 -28.22
C VAL A 29 2.04 -26.02 -29.59
N ARG A 30 2.36 -27.00 -30.47
CA ARG A 30 2.75 -26.72 -31.87
C ARG A 30 1.71 -25.87 -32.58
N GLU A 31 0.44 -26.22 -32.45
CA GLU A 31 -0.65 -25.51 -33.11
C GLU A 31 -0.85 -24.10 -32.54
N GLY A 32 -0.71 -23.93 -31.22
CA GLY A 32 -0.73 -22.64 -30.54
C GLY A 32 0.42 -21.73 -30.98
N VAL A 33 1.64 -22.25 -30.98
CA VAL A 33 2.86 -21.55 -31.43
C VAL A 33 2.77 -21.18 -32.92
N ARG A 34 2.26 -22.07 -33.79
CA ARG A 34 2.01 -21.76 -35.21
C ARG A 34 1.02 -20.60 -35.36
N LYS A 35 -0.13 -20.66 -34.68
CA LYS A 35 -1.14 -19.59 -34.66
C LYS A 35 -0.61 -18.29 -34.06
N ALA A 36 0.37 -18.33 -33.14
CA ALA A 36 1.05 -17.15 -32.62
C ALA A 36 2.01 -16.54 -33.66
N ARG A 37 2.81 -17.36 -34.34
CA ARG A 37 3.67 -16.93 -35.46
C ARG A 37 2.85 -16.28 -36.58
N ASP A 38 1.77 -16.91 -37.03
CA ASP A 38 0.88 -16.37 -38.07
C ASP A 38 0.26 -15.00 -37.70
N LYS A 39 0.08 -14.70 -36.41
CA LYS A 39 -0.40 -13.39 -35.92
C LYS A 39 0.71 -12.34 -35.79
N LEU A 40 1.96 -12.75 -35.61
CA LEU A 40 3.11 -11.84 -35.48
C LEU A 40 3.59 -11.30 -36.83
N ILE A 41 3.58 -12.15 -37.88
CA ILE A 41 4.05 -11.79 -39.22
C ILE A 41 2.89 -11.31 -40.11
N ASP A 42 2.65 -9.99 -40.12
CA ASP A 42 1.66 -9.38 -41.02
C ASP A 42 2.15 -9.46 -42.48
N LEU A 43 1.65 -10.45 -43.22
CA LEU A 43 1.95 -10.65 -44.64
C LEU A 43 0.97 -9.91 -45.57
N SER A 44 0.18 -8.96 -45.06
CA SER A 44 -0.71 -8.11 -45.84
C SER A 44 -0.03 -6.82 -46.32
N MET A 45 -0.60 -6.19 -47.35
CA MET A 45 -0.13 -4.92 -47.90
C MET A 45 -0.38 -3.70 -46.99
N ARG A 46 -0.79 -3.92 -45.73
CA ARG A 46 -0.82 -2.91 -44.66
C ARG A 46 0.53 -2.80 -43.93
N ASN A 47 1.35 -3.85 -43.98
CA ASN A 47 2.66 -3.87 -43.35
C ASN A 47 3.64 -2.96 -44.12
N THR A 48 4.24 -1.98 -43.45
CA THR A 48 5.24 -1.07 -44.04
C THR A 48 6.54 -1.77 -44.43
N MET A 49 6.79 -2.99 -43.95
CA MET A 49 7.89 -3.85 -44.39
C MET A 49 7.61 -4.52 -45.75
N LEU A 50 6.37 -4.49 -46.24
CA LEU A 50 5.97 -5.03 -47.55
C LEU A 50 5.54 -3.94 -48.53
N ASN A 51 4.88 -2.90 -48.03
CA ASN A 51 4.39 -1.77 -48.82
C ASN A 51 4.77 -0.43 -48.16
N PHE A 52 6.05 -0.07 -48.25
CA PHE A 52 6.57 1.20 -47.81
C PHE A 52 6.23 2.32 -48.80
N ARG A 53 5.40 3.27 -48.38
CA ARG A 53 5.00 4.41 -49.21
C ARG A 53 5.95 5.58 -49.03
N HIS A 54 6.88 5.75 -49.98
CA HIS A 54 7.83 6.87 -50.10
C HIS A 54 7.17 8.23 -50.43
N SER A 55 6.16 8.62 -49.66
CA SER A 55 5.46 9.90 -49.80
C SER A 55 6.31 11.04 -49.21
N GLU A 56 6.68 12.01 -50.05
CA GLU A 56 7.52 13.15 -49.66
C GLU A 56 6.93 13.98 -48.51
N THR A 57 5.59 14.03 -48.37
CA THR A 57 4.86 14.71 -47.29
C THR A 57 4.76 13.92 -45.99
N SER A 58 5.17 12.66 -45.95
CA SER A 58 5.04 11.80 -44.76
C SER A 58 6.10 12.12 -43.70
N ALA A 59 5.67 12.59 -42.53
CA ALA A 59 6.53 12.93 -41.39
C ALA A 59 7.15 11.71 -40.65
N LYS A 60 7.20 10.53 -41.30
CA LYS A 60 7.70 9.27 -40.72
C LYS A 60 9.03 8.78 -41.32
N HIS A 61 9.52 9.41 -42.39
CA HIS A 61 10.78 9.03 -43.03
C HIS A 61 11.43 10.18 -43.83
N VAL A 62 12.74 10.10 -44.02
CA VAL A 62 13.54 10.98 -44.88
C VAL A 62 14.36 10.11 -45.84
N ARG A 63 14.38 10.49 -47.11
CA ARG A 63 15.19 9.83 -48.15
C ARG A 63 16.48 10.61 -48.36
N ILE A 64 17.57 9.87 -48.53
CA ILE A 64 18.90 10.40 -48.82
C ILE A 64 19.12 10.40 -50.35
N VAL A 65 19.94 11.31 -50.85
CA VAL A 65 20.34 11.46 -52.27
C VAL A 65 21.85 11.68 -52.36
N ASP A 66 22.45 11.35 -53.51
CA ASP A 66 23.88 11.62 -53.81
C ASP A 66 24.92 11.06 -52.81
N GLU A 67 24.70 9.83 -52.33
CA GLU A 67 25.63 9.12 -51.42
C GLU A 67 26.04 7.73 -51.95
N ASP A 68 27.17 7.22 -51.48
CA ASP A 68 27.63 5.84 -51.75
C ASP A 68 27.19 4.88 -50.62
N LEU A 69 26.31 3.94 -50.95
CA LEU A 69 25.72 3.00 -49.98
C LEU A 69 26.76 2.17 -49.20
N ALA A 70 27.89 1.81 -49.81
CA ALA A 70 28.92 1.02 -49.15
C ALA A 70 29.71 1.86 -48.14
N LEU A 71 29.97 3.14 -48.46
CA LEU A 71 30.61 4.08 -47.54
C LEU A 71 29.69 4.45 -46.38
N LEU A 72 28.40 4.65 -46.62
CA LEU A 72 27.42 4.92 -45.56
C LEU A 72 27.28 3.76 -44.57
N ILE A 73 27.19 2.52 -45.06
CA ILE A 73 27.13 1.33 -44.20
C ILE A 73 28.41 1.20 -43.37
N GLY A 74 29.59 1.35 -43.98
CA GLY A 74 30.86 1.33 -43.25
C GLY A 74 31.00 2.47 -42.22
N ALA A 75 30.44 3.65 -42.50
CA ALA A 75 30.42 4.78 -41.57
C ALA A 75 29.52 4.50 -40.35
N LEU A 76 28.29 3.99 -40.58
CA LEU A 76 27.36 3.65 -39.51
C LEU A 76 27.88 2.47 -38.67
N ALA A 77 28.39 1.41 -39.30
CA ALA A 77 28.96 0.25 -38.62
C ALA A 77 30.24 0.57 -37.82
N SER A 78 30.99 1.61 -38.20
CA SER A 78 32.10 2.16 -37.41
C SER A 78 31.68 3.17 -36.33
N GLY A 79 30.37 3.31 -36.08
CA GLY A 79 29.83 4.18 -35.03
C GLY A 79 29.97 5.67 -35.30
N LYS A 80 30.26 6.09 -36.54
CA LYS A 80 30.34 7.51 -36.88
C LYS A 80 28.97 8.17 -36.81
N SER A 81 28.95 9.41 -36.32
CA SER A 81 27.77 10.27 -36.37
C SER A 81 27.77 11.06 -37.68
N LEU A 82 26.65 11.01 -38.39
CA LEU A 82 26.42 11.63 -39.70
C LEU A 82 25.29 12.67 -39.61
N ASP A 83 25.55 13.92 -40.00
CA ASP A 83 24.56 15.00 -39.98
C ASP A 83 23.61 14.92 -41.18
N VAL A 84 22.30 14.85 -40.92
CA VAL A 84 21.29 14.86 -41.98
C VAL A 84 21.06 16.30 -42.45
N ILE A 85 21.58 16.65 -43.62
CA ILE A 85 21.63 18.04 -44.12
C ILE A 85 20.53 18.37 -45.15
N PRO A 86 19.99 19.60 -45.15
CA PRO A 86 19.06 20.07 -46.16
C PRO A 86 19.78 20.45 -47.46
N ILE A 87 19.03 20.67 -48.54
CA ILE A 87 19.53 21.43 -49.69
C ILE A 87 19.65 22.90 -49.28
N PRO A 88 20.81 23.56 -49.50
CA PRO A 88 20.95 24.99 -49.29
C PRO A 88 19.94 25.79 -50.15
N PRO A 89 19.06 26.60 -49.54
CA PRO A 89 18.14 27.45 -50.29
C PRO A 89 18.93 28.46 -51.14
N VAL A 90 18.26 29.06 -52.13
CA VAL A 90 18.83 30.18 -52.87
C VAL A 90 19.07 31.36 -51.91
N GLU A 91 20.24 32.00 -52.02
CA GLU A 91 20.60 33.16 -51.19
C GLU A 91 19.51 34.24 -51.31
N GLN A 92 18.92 34.69 -50.19
CA GLN A 92 17.77 35.60 -50.18
C GLN A 92 18.08 36.99 -50.78
N VAL A 93 19.38 37.31 -50.87
CA VAL A 93 19.94 38.39 -51.67
C VAL A 93 20.98 37.75 -52.59
N PRO A 94 20.72 37.66 -53.90
CA PRO A 94 21.73 37.29 -54.89
C PRO A 94 22.94 38.23 -54.84
N ARG A 95 24.14 37.67 -55.08
CA ARG A 95 25.40 38.42 -55.02
C ARG A 95 25.54 39.50 -56.10
N ASP A 96 24.73 39.44 -57.17
CA ASP A 96 24.65 40.51 -58.17
C ASP A 96 23.87 41.75 -57.66
N GLU A 97 23.01 41.60 -56.66
CA GLU A 97 22.36 42.71 -55.93
C GLU A 97 23.31 43.40 -54.92
N GLU A 98 24.50 42.85 -54.70
CA GLU A 98 25.54 43.48 -53.87
C GLU A 98 26.45 44.42 -54.67
N THR A 99 26.25 44.56 -55.98
CA THR A 99 26.95 45.54 -56.80
C THR A 99 26.55 46.98 -56.42
N ASP A 100 27.50 47.92 -56.47
CA ASP A 100 27.23 49.31 -56.06
C ASP A 100 26.26 50.03 -57.00
N GLU A 101 26.19 49.61 -58.28
CA GLU A 101 25.18 50.04 -59.24
C GLU A 101 23.76 49.59 -58.83
N PHE A 102 23.59 48.31 -58.44
CA PHE A 102 22.30 47.82 -57.93
C PHE A 102 21.92 48.51 -56.61
N ARG A 103 22.89 48.72 -55.70
CA ARG A 103 22.66 49.43 -54.43
C ARG A 103 22.24 50.88 -54.65
N ALA A 104 22.85 51.58 -55.60
CA ALA A 104 22.47 52.94 -55.98
C ALA A 104 21.05 52.98 -56.57
N ALA A 105 20.76 52.12 -57.54
CA ALA A 105 19.44 52.03 -58.17
C ALA A 105 18.34 51.64 -57.17
N LEU A 106 18.62 50.72 -56.23
CA LEU A 106 17.70 50.33 -55.16
C LEU A 106 17.47 51.46 -54.16
N LYS A 107 18.48 52.30 -53.87
CA LYS A 107 18.29 53.50 -53.05
C LYS A 107 17.34 54.48 -53.74
N THR A 108 17.61 54.84 -55.01
CA THR A 108 16.74 55.74 -55.78
C THR A 108 15.33 55.18 -55.92
N ALA A 109 15.16 53.86 -56.10
CA ALA A 109 13.85 53.21 -56.12
C ALA A 109 13.12 53.35 -54.78
N LYS A 110 13.80 53.18 -53.63
CA LYS A 110 13.19 53.41 -52.30
C LYS A 110 12.75 54.86 -52.05
N GLU A 111 13.28 55.81 -52.80
CA GLU A 111 12.94 57.25 -52.73
C GLU A 111 11.86 57.67 -53.76
N THR A 112 11.54 56.83 -54.75
CA THR A 112 10.70 57.23 -55.91
C THR A 112 9.54 56.26 -56.23
N ASP A 113 9.56 55.04 -55.71
CA ASP A 113 8.55 54.02 -56.04
C ASP A 113 7.26 54.19 -55.20
N PRO A 114 6.08 54.36 -55.83
CA PRO A 114 4.85 54.69 -55.11
C PRO A 114 4.29 53.53 -54.30
N ASP A 115 4.50 52.27 -54.73
CA ASP A 115 4.00 51.09 -54.01
C ASP A 115 4.86 50.81 -52.77
N TRP A 116 6.18 51.02 -52.86
CA TRP A 116 7.07 50.99 -51.70
C TRP A 116 6.75 52.10 -50.69
N LEU A 117 6.56 53.34 -51.15
CA LEU A 117 6.24 54.47 -50.26
C LEU A 117 4.88 54.27 -49.57
N ALA A 118 3.85 53.83 -50.30
CA ALA A 118 2.55 53.48 -49.72
C ALA A 118 2.64 52.33 -48.71
N ALA A 119 3.51 51.35 -48.94
CA ALA A 119 3.79 50.28 -47.97
C ALA A 119 4.51 50.80 -46.71
N GLU A 120 5.45 51.73 -46.84
CA GLU A 120 6.16 52.29 -45.69
C GLU A 120 5.26 53.18 -44.81
N ASP A 121 4.43 54.03 -45.41
CA ASP A 121 3.47 54.85 -44.65
C ASP A 121 2.37 54.00 -44.01
N ALA A 122 1.87 52.97 -44.69
CA ALA A 122 0.96 51.99 -44.08
C ALA A 122 1.61 51.24 -42.90
N ARG A 123 2.92 51.00 -42.95
CA ARG A 123 3.72 50.43 -41.85
C ARG A 123 3.89 51.41 -40.70
N ARG A 124 4.18 52.70 -40.97
CA ARG A 124 4.25 53.77 -39.95
C ARG A 124 2.91 53.92 -39.22
N ALA A 125 1.79 53.84 -39.93
CA ALA A 125 0.44 53.94 -39.36
C ALA A 125 -0.02 52.70 -38.56
N ALA A 126 0.44 51.48 -38.91
CA ALA A 126 -0.11 50.23 -38.36
C ALA A 126 0.61 49.70 -37.10
N GLY A 127 1.78 50.23 -36.75
CA GLY A 127 2.61 49.71 -35.66
C GLY A 127 3.12 48.29 -35.90
N ASN A 128 3.60 47.63 -34.84
CA ASN A 128 4.48 46.45 -34.91
C ASN A 128 3.81 45.13 -35.38
N ARG A 129 2.63 45.17 -36.01
CA ARG A 129 1.75 44.01 -36.31
C ARG A 129 1.84 43.44 -37.73
N ARG A 130 2.75 43.90 -38.61
CA ARG A 130 2.75 43.55 -40.05
C ARG A 130 4.06 43.15 -40.73
N ARG A 131 5.10 42.71 -39.99
CA ARG A 131 6.42 42.30 -40.52
C ARG A 131 6.43 41.42 -41.80
N THR A 132 5.39 40.62 -42.05
CA THR A 132 5.30 39.75 -43.22
C THR A 132 4.97 40.47 -44.54
N LYS A 133 4.30 41.64 -44.50
CA LYS A 133 4.00 42.40 -45.74
C LYS A 133 5.21 43.21 -46.22
N ASP A 134 5.97 43.78 -45.29
CA ASP A 134 7.18 44.57 -45.55
C ASP A 134 8.17 43.82 -46.48
N LYS A 135 8.40 42.52 -46.22
CA LYS A 135 9.30 41.68 -47.04
C LYS A 135 8.83 41.48 -48.48
N VAL A 136 7.52 41.46 -48.72
CA VAL A 136 6.96 41.30 -50.08
C VAL A 136 7.13 42.59 -50.88
N ALA A 137 6.87 43.74 -50.25
CA ALA A 137 7.09 45.05 -50.86
C ALA A 137 8.57 45.30 -51.19
N GLU A 138 9.51 44.97 -50.26
CA GLU A 138 10.94 45.15 -50.54
C GLU A 138 11.44 44.22 -51.67
N ARG A 139 10.89 43.01 -51.79
CA ARG A 139 11.28 42.09 -52.88
C ARG A 139 10.74 42.56 -54.23
N ALA A 140 9.47 42.96 -54.32
CA ALA A 140 8.89 43.52 -55.53
C ALA A 140 9.68 44.75 -56.03
N LEU A 141 10.12 45.62 -55.11
CA LEU A 141 10.98 46.76 -55.43
C LEU A 141 12.33 46.32 -56.01
N ARG A 142 13.00 45.33 -55.41
CA ARG A 142 14.26 44.76 -55.94
C ARG A 142 14.08 44.15 -57.32
N ASP A 143 12.99 43.42 -57.55
CA ASP A 143 12.68 42.81 -58.85
C ASP A 143 12.45 43.88 -59.92
N GLY A 144 11.76 44.98 -59.58
CA GLY A 144 11.64 46.17 -60.43
C GLY A 144 12.98 46.86 -60.72
N VAL A 145 13.94 46.83 -59.79
CA VAL A 145 15.31 47.34 -60.01
C VAL A 145 16.11 46.40 -60.92
N ARG A 146 16.02 45.07 -60.74
CA ARG A 146 16.64 44.07 -61.65
C ARG A 146 16.16 44.28 -63.09
N ALA A 147 14.85 44.48 -63.28
CA ALA A 147 14.26 44.76 -64.58
C ALA A 147 14.76 46.08 -65.21
N LYS A 148 14.86 47.16 -64.43
CA LYS A 148 15.40 48.46 -64.89
C LYS A 148 16.89 48.39 -65.29
N LEU A 149 17.66 47.50 -64.67
CA LEU A 149 19.08 47.26 -64.97
C LEU A 149 19.31 46.14 -66.01
N GLY A 150 18.25 45.59 -66.61
CA GLY A 150 18.36 44.52 -67.62
C GLY A 150 18.94 43.19 -67.09
N MET A 151 18.93 42.99 -65.78
CA MET A 151 19.50 41.80 -65.13
C MET A 151 18.58 40.58 -65.28
N PRO A 152 19.12 39.35 -65.22
CA PRO A 152 18.31 38.13 -65.21
C PRO A 152 17.26 38.14 -64.10
N GLU A 153 16.05 37.71 -64.43
CA GLU A 153 14.91 37.59 -63.52
C GLU A 153 15.26 36.63 -62.36
N TRP A 154 15.22 37.13 -61.12
CA TRP A 154 15.48 36.27 -59.97
C TRP A 154 14.23 35.49 -59.60
N ARG A 155 14.34 34.17 -59.64
CA ARG A 155 13.34 33.25 -59.09
C ARG A 155 13.98 32.44 -57.99
N VAL A 156 13.35 32.40 -56.81
CA VAL A 156 13.68 31.40 -55.80
C VAL A 156 13.45 30.02 -56.42
N ALA A 157 14.43 29.13 -56.34
CA ALA A 157 14.29 27.75 -56.82
C ALA A 157 13.25 27.00 -55.97
N THR A 158 11.98 27.01 -56.40
CA THR A 158 10.87 26.39 -55.67
C THR A 158 10.92 24.86 -55.70
N ASP A 159 11.68 24.28 -56.62
CA ASP A 159 11.96 22.85 -56.74
C ASP A 159 13.35 22.52 -56.18
N ALA A 160 13.38 21.66 -55.16
CA ALA A 160 14.60 21.12 -54.57
C ALA A 160 15.43 20.31 -55.60
N ARG A 161 14.80 19.66 -56.60
CA ARG A 161 15.52 18.88 -57.64
C ARG A 161 16.21 19.79 -58.65
N ALA A 162 15.67 20.97 -58.94
CA ALA A 162 16.37 21.99 -59.71
C ALA A 162 17.60 22.46 -58.94
N ARG A 163 17.43 22.84 -57.67
CA ARG A 163 18.51 23.34 -56.81
C ARG A 163 19.62 22.31 -56.55
N ALA A 164 19.30 21.02 -56.44
CA ALA A 164 20.30 19.94 -56.36
C ALA A 164 21.25 19.98 -57.56
N ARG A 165 20.71 20.00 -58.78
CA ARG A 165 21.50 20.01 -60.02
C ARG A 165 22.37 21.27 -60.17
N GLU A 166 21.89 22.43 -59.72
CA GLU A 166 22.69 23.67 -59.67
C GLU A 166 23.93 23.54 -58.78
N LEU A 167 23.83 22.76 -57.69
CA LEU A 167 24.91 22.52 -56.74
C LEU A 167 25.79 21.31 -57.11
N GLY A 168 25.50 20.65 -58.24
CA GLY A 168 26.19 19.42 -58.67
C GLY A 168 25.71 18.13 -57.99
N ILE A 169 24.68 18.22 -57.13
CA ILE A 169 24.11 17.10 -56.37
C ILE A 169 23.14 16.31 -57.26
N ASP A 170 23.25 14.97 -57.30
CA ASP A 170 22.27 14.13 -58.02
C ASP A 170 20.92 14.11 -57.28
N PRO A 171 19.81 14.61 -57.86
CA PRO A 171 18.48 14.52 -57.25
C PRO A 171 17.85 13.12 -57.32
N SER A 172 18.55 12.10 -57.84
CA SER A 172 18.09 10.72 -57.86
C SER A 172 18.04 10.13 -56.45
N TYR A 173 16.86 9.63 -56.06
CA TYR A 173 16.73 8.75 -54.89
C TYR A 173 17.16 7.30 -55.14
N ASP A 174 17.42 6.92 -56.40
CA ASP A 174 17.97 5.62 -56.80
C ASP A 174 19.48 5.83 -56.97
N LEU A 175 20.23 5.54 -55.90
CA LEU A 175 21.64 5.91 -55.79
C LEU A 175 22.51 5.12 -56.80
N PRO A 176 23.61 5.71 -57.30
CA PRO A 176 24.52 4.99 -58.19
C PRO A 176 25.20 3.82 -57.46
N PRO A 177 25.55 2.73 -58.17
CA PRO A 177 26.39 1.68 -57.59
C PRO A 177 27.79 2.23 -57.29
N SER A 178 28.40 1.77 -56.21
CA SER A 178 29.68 2.29 -55.69
C SER A 178 30.79 2.33 -56.74
N LYS A 179 31.40 3.50 -56.94
CA LYS A 179 32.46 3.71 -57.94
C LYS A 179 33.83 3.80 -57.28
N ARG A 180 34.86 3.19 -57.89
CA ARG A 180 36.26 3.28 -57.42
C ARG A 180 36.81 4.71 -57.31
N SER A 181 36.19 5.68 -57.99
CA SER A 181 36.50 7.11 -57.87
C SER A 181 35.63 7.76 -56.80
N VAL A 182 36.05 7.68 -55.54
CA VAL A 182 35.34 8.32 -54.41
C VAL A 182 35.38 9.85 -54.57
N GLN A 183 34.22 10.48 -54.72
CA GLN A 183 34.10 11.94 -54.62
C GLN A 183 34.29 12.35 -53.15
N LYS A 184 34.95 13.48 -52.89
CA LYS A 184 35.33 13.87 -51.52
C LYS A 184 34.15 14.08 -50.56
N HIS A 185 32.94 14.38 -51.06
CA HIS A 185 31.75 14.55 -50.22
C HIS A 185 31.18 13.21 -49.72
N HIS A 186 31.16 12.13 -50.54
CA HIS A 186 30.73 10.78 -50.13
C HIS A 186 31.59 10.14 -49.00
N ALA A 187 32.59 10.86 -48.49
CA ALA A 187 33.48 10.44 -47.41
C ALA A 187 33.57 11.48 -46.27
N ASP A 188 32.72 12.52 -46.27
CA ASP A 188 32.53 13.38 -45.12
C ASP A 188 31.50 12.80 -44.13
N ASN A 189 31.12 13.57 -43.10
CA ASN A 189 30.21 13.13 -42.04
C ASN A 189 28.79 13.72 -42.21
N THR A 190 28.33 13.95 -43.45
CA THR A 190 26.98 14.42 -43.75
C THR A 190 26.16 13.38 -44.52
N LEU A 191 24.87 13.66 -44.67
CA LEU A 191 23.90 12.85 -45.41
C LEU A 191 22.98 13.79 -46.18
N GLN A 192 23.19 13.93 -47.49
CA GLN A 192 22.45 14.89 -48.28
C GLN A 192 20.98 14.46 -48.48
N THR A 193 20.05 15.36 -48.15
CA THR A 193 18.61 15.16 -48.38
C THR A 193 18.08 16.07 -49.47
N LEU A 194 16.92 15.72 -50.04
CA LEU A 194 16.23 16.52 -51.05
C LEU A 194 15.18 17.50 -50.44
N PHE A 195 15.44 18.03 -49.23
CA PHE A 195 14.53 18.95 -48.53
C PHE A 195 15.21 20.27 -48.19
N PHE A 196 14.50 21.39 -48.33
CA PHE A 196 14.93 22.68 -47.79
C PHE A 196 14.80 22.69 -46.25
N PRO A 197 15.51 23.59 -45.52
CA PRO A 197 15.57 23.57 -44.05
C PRO A 197 14.20 23.66 -43.36
N ASP A 198 13.29 24.47 -43.93
CA ASP A 198 11.90 24.66 -43.47
C ASP A 198 11.06 23.37 -43.49
N ARG A 199 11.41 22.43 -44.37
CA ARG A 199 10.76 21.12 -44.50
C ARG A 199 11.52 20.00 -43.83
N LEU A 200 12.84 20.12 -43.68
CA LEU A 200 13.64 19.08 -43.04
C LEU A 200 13.51 19.09 -41.51
N GLU A 201 13.60 20.25 -40.86
CA GLU A 201 13.58 20.33 -39.38
C GLU A 201 12.29 19.72 -38.78
N PRO A 202 11.07 20.09 -39.24
CA PRO A 202 9.85 19.54 -38.64
C PRO A 202 9.70 18.03 -38.90
N LYS A 203 10.29 17.55 -40.01
CA LYS A 203 10.25 16.15 -40.42
C LYS A 203 11.18 15.30 -39.57
N MET A 204 12.40 15.77 -39.34
CA MET A 204 13.36 15.14 -38.41
C MET A 204 12.86 15.25 -36.96
N ALA A 205 12.25 16.37 -36.56
CA ALA A 205 11.59 16.52 -35.26
C ALA A 205 10.49 15.48 -35.02
N SER A 206 9.65 15.23 -36.03
CA SER A 206 8.58 14.23 -35.96
C SER A 206 9.10 12.79 -35.96
N ILE A 207 10.21 12.50 -36.64
CA ILE A 207 10.85 11.17 -36.61
C ILE A 207 11.50 10.95 -35.24
N HIS A 208 12.26 11.92 -34.73
CA HIS A 208 12.91 11.85 -33.42
C HIS A 208 11.90 11.68 -32.27
N SER A 209 10.81 12.46 -32.25
CA SER A 209 9.81 12.36 -31.18
C SER A 209 9.03 11.04 -31.21
N ALA A 210 8.67 10.55 -32.40
CA ALA A 210 7.99 9.26 -32.54
C ALA A 210 8.91 8.06 -32.28
N ALA A 211 10.21 8.15 -32.60
CA ALA A 211 11.21 7.15 -32.19
C ALA A 211 11.34 7.09 -30.66
N ARG A 212 11.45 8.26 -30.00
CA ARG A 212 11.52 8.38 -28.53
C ARG A 212 10.28 7.82 -27.85
N ALA A 213 9.08 8.14 -28.34
CA ALA A 213 7.84 7.61 -27.77
C ALA A 213 7.79 6.07 -27.82
N LEU A 214 8.13 5.45 -28.95
CA LEU A 214 8.17 3.98 -29.08
C LEU A 214 9.22 3.33 -28.17
N GLN A 215 10.36 3.98 -27.99
CA GLN A 215 11.43 3.56 -27.09
C GLN A 215 11.04 3.70 -25.60
N GLU A 216 10.31 4.74 -25.23
CA GLU A 216 9.99 5.07 -23.83
C GLU A 216 8.71 4.39 -23.33
N ASP A 217 7.66 4.29 -24.15
CA ASP A 217 6.40 3.61 -23.78
C ASP A 217 6.53 2.08 -23.80
N ALA A 218 7.16 1.54 -24.86
CA ALA A 218 7.14 0.10 -25.19
C ALA A 218 8.54 -0.55 -25.28
N GLY A 219 9.61 0.19 -24.99
CA GLY A 219 10.99 -0.33 -25.07
C GLY A 219 11.48 -0.62 -26.49
N LEU A 220 10.72 -0.23 -27.53
CA LEU A 220 10.96 -0.68 -28.90
C LEU A 220 11.94 0.23 -29.64
N SER A 221 13.09 -0.33 -30.00
CA SER A 221 14.03 0.27 -30.95
C SER A 221 13.42 0.20 -32.35
N ALA A 222 12.79 1.29 -32.80
CA ALA A 222 12.00 1.36 -34.04
C ALA A 222 12.62 2.24 -35.14
N LEU A 223 13.77 2.87 -34.89
CA LEU A 223 14.44 3.76 -35.85
C LEU A 223 15.54 3.00 -36.61
N TYR A 224 15.42 2.97 -37.93
CA TYR A 224 16.37 2.27 -38.81
C TYR A 224 16.73 3.11 -40.04
N PHE A 225 17.92 2.86 -40.57
CA PHE A 225 18.34 3.26 -41.89
C PHE A 225 18.09 2.10 -42.86
N ALA A 226 17.04 2.20 -43.67
CA ALA A 226 16.71 1.21 -44.69
C ALA A 226 17.58 1.43 -45.93
N VAL A 227 18.30 0.38 -46.34
CA VAL A 227 19.17 0.38 -47.52
C VAL A 227 18.73 -0.71 -48.49
N GLY A 228 18.50 -0.29 -49.73
CA GLY A 228 17.99 -1.17 -50.78
C GLY A 228 16.49 -1.44 -50.60
N PHE A 229 15.74 -1.35 -51.68
CA PHE A 229 14.31 -1.67 -51.69
C PHE A 229 13.99 -2.53 -52.90
N LEU A 230 13.13 -3.53 -52.72
CA LEU A 230 12.50 -4.24 -53.81
C LEU A 230 11.26 -3.48 -54.27
N GLU A 231 11.23 -3.06 -55.53
CA GLU A 231 10.02 -2.67 -56.27
C GLU A 231 9.35 -3.95 -56.80
N TRP A 232 8.16 -4.26 -56.29
CA TRP A 232 7.41 -5.49 -56.61
C TRP A 232 5.90 -5.22 -56.73
N TYR A 233 5.18 -6.22 -57.23
CA TYR A 233 3.73 -6.17 -57.43
C TYR A 233 3.08 -7.45 -56.87
N GLU A 234 2.04 -7.32 -56.03
CA GLU A 234 1.34 -8.47 -55.44
C GLU A 234 0.49 -9.24 -56.46
N GLN A 235 0.02 -8.56 -57.50
CA GLN A 235 -0.67 -9.13 -58.66
C GLN A 235 0.00 -8.63 -59.94
N ASP A 236 0.17 -9.50 -60.93
CA ASP A 236 0.88 -9.15 -62.17
C ASP A 236 0.15 -8.09 -63.02
N ASP A 237 -1.16 -7.93 -62.81
CA ASP A 237 -2.01 -6.90 -63.42
C ASP A 237 -1.96 -5.53 -62.68
N SER A 238 -1.35 -5.45 -61.50
CA SER A 238 -1.35 -4.22 -60.69
C SER A 238 -0.60 -3.08 -61.38
N THR A 239 -1.18 -1.88 -61.37
CA THR A 239 -0.50 -0.64 -61.80
C THR A 239 0.50 -0.15 -60.76
N ASP A 240 0.17 -0.31 -59.48
CA ASP A 240 0.83 0.40 -58.39
C ASP A 240 2.00 -0.42 -57.83
N PRO A 241 3.26 0.07 -57.94
CA PRO A 241 4.41 -0.62 -57.37
C PRO A 241 4.42 -0.52 -55.85
N SER A 242 4.67 -1.64 -55.19
CA SER A 242 4.94 -1.72 -53.75
C SER A 242 6.45 -1.78 -53.52
N TYR A 243 6.91 -1.11 -52.46
CA TYR A 243 8.33 -1.07 -52.11
C TYR A 243 8.55 -1.76 -50.76
N ALA A 244 9.47 -2.72 -50.69
CA ALA A 244 9.84 -3.39 -49.45
C ALA A 244 11.34 -3.16 -49.16
N PRO A 245 11.74 -2.70 -47.96
CA PRO A 245 13.16 -2.55 -47.61
C PRO A 245 13.85 -3.91 -47.63
N LEU A 246 15.13 -3.95 -48.01
CA LEU A 246 15.94 -5.17 -48.12
C LEU A 246 16.85 -5.38 -46.92
N VAL A 247 17.63 -4.35 -46.55
CA VAL A 247 18.49 -4.31 -45.37
C VAL A 247 18.09 -3.12 -44.48
N LEU A 248 18.13 -3.31 -43.17
CA LEU A 248 17.77 -2.30 -42.17
C LEU A 248 18.87 -2.22 -41.11
N LEU A 249 19.64 -1.13 -41.14
CA LEU A 249 20.67 -0.85 -40.15
C LEU A 249 20.05 -0.13 -38.95
N PRO A 250 20.20 -0.65 -37.71
CA PRO A 250 19.68 0.00 -36.51
C PRO A 250 20.49 1.27 -36.21
N ILE A 251 19.79 2.39 -35.98
CA ILE A 251 20.42 3.69 -35.75
C ILE A 251 19.85 4.41 -34.52
N ASN A 252 20.69 5.25 -33.91
CA ASN A 252 20.26 6.29 -32.99
C ASN A 252 20.18 7.64 -33.72
N MET A 253 19.41 8.58 -33.18
CA MET A 253 19.34 9.96 -33.66
C MET A 253 19.50 10.94 -32.49
N GLU A 254 20.39 11.90 -32.65
CA GLU A 254 20.64 12.97 -31.70
C GLU A 254 20.19 14.33 -32.28
N LYS A 255 19.56 15.16 -31.44
CA LYS A 255 19.20 16.54 -31.78
C LYS A 255 20.19 17.49 -31.10
N ARG A 256 20.95 18.26 -31.90
CA ARG A 256 21.92 19.25 -31.43
C ARG A 256 21.60 20.64 -31.97
N ILE A 257 22.18 21.68 -31.36
CA ILE A 257 22.10 23.06 -31.85
C ILE A 257 23.46 23.42 -32.46
N ALA A 258 23.46 23.87 -33.71
CA ALA A 258 24.66 24.37 -34.40
C ALA A 258 24.32 25.68 -35.11
N SER A 259 25.15 26.71 -34.97
CA SER A 259 24.95 28.04 -35.57
C SER A 259 23.60 28.73 -35.27
N GLY A 260 22.87 28.27 -34.24
CA GLY A 260 21.53 28.74 -33.89
C GLY A 260 20.36 27.93 -34.47
N GLU A 261 20.65 26.93 -35.32
CA GLU A 261 19.66 26.03 -35.93
C GLU A 261 19.72 24.62 -35.30
N TYR A 262 18.64 23.85 -35.48
CA TYR A 262 18.58 22.46 -35.02
C TYR A 262 19.14 21.50 -36.09
N VAL A 263 20.22 20.82 -35.76
CA VAL A 263 20.82 19.76 -36.58
C VAL A 263 20.47 18.40 -35.98
N TYR A 264 20.19 17.43 -36.85
CA TYR A 264 19.89 16.06 -36.46
C TYR A 264 20.97 15.14 -37.03
N SER A 265 21.69 14.48 -36.13
CA SER A 265 22.76 13.55 -36.49
C SER A 265 22.30 12.12 -36.24
N ILE A 266 22.66 11.18 -37.11
CA ILE A 266 22.40 9.74 -36.91
C ILE A 266 23.70 8.98 -36.74
N ALA A 267 23.69 7.92 -35.92
CA ALA A 267 24.82 7.01 -35.75
C ALA A 267 24.32 5.57 -35.72
N GLY A 268 25.16 4.63 -36.16
CA GLY A 268 24.87 3.20 -36.02
C GLY A 268 24.79 2.76 -34.55
N ARG A 269 24.31 1.53 -34.35
CA ARG A 269 24.18 0.89 -33.03
C ARG A 269 24.93 -0.44 -33.01
N ASP A 270 25.29 -0.91 -31.81
CA ASP A 270 25.90 -2.23 -31.56
C ASP A 270 24.92 -3.42 -31.79
N ASP A 271 23.83 -3.24 -32.53
CA ASP A 271 22.82 -4.26 -32.84
C ASP A 271 23.03 -4.75 -34.30
N ASP A 272 22.86 -6.05 -34.55
CA ASP A 272 23.10 -6.67 -35.87
C ASP A 272 22.19 -6.11 -37.00
N GLU A 273 22.69 -6.05 -38.25
CA GLU A 273 21.87 -5.59 -39.37
C GLU A 273 20.71 -6.54 -39.70
N ALA A 274 19.50 -5.99 -39.79
CA ALA A 274 18.29 -6.78 -40.02
C ALA A 274 17.99 -6.97 -41.51
N SER A 275 17.84 -8.22 -41.94
CA SER A 275 17.19 -8.58 -43.21
C SER A 275 15.66 -8.62 -43.05
N ASN A 276 14.92 -8.31 -44.11
CA ASN A 276 13.45 -8.23 -44.05
C ASN A 276 12.78 -9.62 -44.12
N VAL A 277 12.61 -10.25 -42.96
CA VAL A 277 12.01 -11.59 -42.83
C VAL A 277 10.58 -11.64 -43.40
N ALA A 278 9.77 -10.59 -43.16
CA ALA A 278 8.42 -10.52 -43.71
C ALA A 278 8.40 -10.54 -45.25
N LEU A 279 9.37 -9.91 -45.91
CA LEU A 279 9.52 -9.98 -47.36
C LEU A 279 9.92 -11.39 -47.81
N ARG A 280 10.93 -12.02 -47.16
CA ARG A 280 11.35 -13.39 -47.50
C ARG A 280 10.18 -14.39 -47.41
N GLU A 281 9.40 -14.37 -46.33
CA GLU A 281 8.23 -15.25 -46.18
C GLU A 281 7.06 -14.89 -47.12
N LYS A 282 6.94 -13.63 -47.55
CA LYS A 282 6.00 -13.23 -48.61
C LYS A 282 6.43 -13.77 -49.98
N LEU A 283 7.73 -13.70 -50.31
CA LEU A 283 8.26 -14.07 -51.62
C LEU A 283 8.34 -15.59 -51.86
N LYS A 284 8.50 -16.40 -50.80
CA LYS A 284 8.36 -17.86 -50.89
C LYS A 284 7.02 -18.30 -51.49
N ARG A 285 5.95 -17.52 -51.31
CA ARG A 285 4.62 -17.76 -51.94
C ARG A 285 4.60 -17.54 -53.46
N PHE A 286 5.58 -16.81 -53.99
CA PHE A 286 5.84 -16.61 -55.41
C PHE A 286 6.96 -17.52 -55.95
N ALA A 287 7.37 -18.54 -55.17
CA ALA A 287 8.50 -19.43 -55.44
C ALA A 287 9.85 -18.71 -55.62
N ILE A 288 10.03 -17.57 -54.97
CA ILE A 288 11.30 -16.82 -54.89
C ILE A 288 11.79 -16.92 -53.45
N ASP A 289 12.93 -17.57 -53.22
CA ASP A 289 13.63 -17.47 -51.94
C ASP A 289 14.70 -16.37 -52.03
N LEU A 290 14.87 -15.61 -50.96
CA LEU A 290 15.85 -14.52 -50.89
C LEU A 290 17.09 -14.98 -50.12
N PRO A 291 18.31 -14.60 -50.56
CA PRO A 291 19.51 -14.80 -49.75
C PRO A 291 19.37 -14.09 -48.39
N GLU A 292 20.14 -14.55 -47.41
CA GLU A 292 20.37 -13.79 -46.18
C GLU A 292 21.36 -12.64 -46.46
N TYR A 293 21.30 -11.56 -45.67
CA TYR A 293 22.30 -10.48 -45.77
C TYR A 293 23.56 -10.90 -45.00
N ASP A 294 24.70 -10.81 -45.67
CA ASP A 294 26.03 -11.04 -45.09
C ASP A 294 26.82 -9.72 -45.10
N PRO A 295 27.16 -9.14 -43.94
CA PRO A 295 27.99 -7.95 -43.84
C PRO A 295 29.42 -8.12 -44.42
N GLU A 296 30.00 -9.33 -44.44
CA GLU A 296 31.34 -9.56 -44.97
C GLU A 296 31.35 -9.53 -46.51
N ALA A 297 30.33 -10.09 -47.17
CA ALA A 297 30.12 -9.96 -48.61
C ALA A 297 29.70 -8.53 -49.04
N GLY A 298 29.00 -7.82 -48.16
CA GLY A 298 28.63 -6.42 -48.33
C GLY A 298 27.43 -6.15 -49.25
N ILE A 299 26.92 -4.91 -49.18
CA ILE A 299 25.61 -4.54 -49.73
C ILE A 299 25.47 -4.75 -51.24
N GLU A 300 26.46 -4.41 -52.06
CA GLU A 300 26.35 -4.56 -53.52
C GLU A 300 26.35 -6.03 -53.98
N ALA A 301 27.02 -6.92 -53.24
CA ALA A 301 26.95 -8.36 -53.49
C ALA A 301 25.54 -8.89 -53.16
N TYR A 302 24.98 -8.49 -52.02
CA TYR A 302 23.63 -8.85 -51.60
C TYR A 302 22.56 -8.33 -52.58
N LEU A 303 22.59 -7.04 -52.96
CA LEU A 303 21.65 -6.47 -53.92
C LEU A 303 21.73 -7.15 -55.30
N SER A 304 22.93 -7.58 -55.71
CA SER A 304 23.13 -8.35 -56.94
C SER A 304 22.58 -9.77 -56.84
N GLY A 305 22.76 -10.44 -55.69
CA GLY A 305 22.17 -11.75 -55.41
C GLY A 305 20.64 -11.71 -55.40
N VAL A 306 20.05 -10.72 -54.72
CA VAL A 306 18.59 -10.47 -54.74
C VAL A 306 18.12 -10.24 -56.18
N ALA A 307 18.83 -9.43 -56.98
CA ALA A 307 18.46 -9.20 -58.38
C ALA A 307 18.52 -10.49 -59.24
N ALA A 308 19.48 -11.39 -58.98
CA ALA A 308 19.60 -12.66 -59.68
C ALA A 308 18.43 -13.62 -59.37
N CYS A 309 17.80 -13.54 -58.19
CA CYS A 309 16.61 -14.30 -57.85
C CYS A 309 15.32 -13.82 -58.58
N LEU A 310 15.34 -12.67 -59.25
CA LEU A 310 14.17 -12.03 -59.86
C LEU A 310 13.98 -12.31 -61.36
N THR A 311 14.78 -13.19 -61.98
CA THR A 311 14.77 -13.45 -63.44
C THR A 311 13.38 -13.78 -63.99
N ASN A 312 12.54 -14.43 -63.19
CA ASN A 312 11.19 -14.86 -63.56
C ASN A 312 10.12 -13.75 -63.40
N LYS A 313 10.47 -12.55 -62.92
CA LYS A 313 9.57 -11.42 -62.69
C LYS A 313 10.12 -10.11 -63.31
N PRO A 314 10.07 -9.95 -64.65
CA PRO A 314 10.71 -8.82 -65.36
C PRO A 314 10.14 -7.42 -65.03
N ARG A 315 9.00 -7.32 -64.35
CA ARG A 315 8.47 -6.05 -63.82
C ARG A 315 9.16 -5.62 -62.52
N TRP A 316 9.71 -6.55 -61.74
CA TRP A 316 10.24 -6.30 -60.39
C TRP A 316 11.70 -5.82 -60.47
N LYS A 317 12.10 -4.91 -59.56
CA LYS A 317 13.41 -4.24 -59.63
C LYS A 317 14.01 -4.02 -58.25
N VAL A 318 15.32 -4.23 -58.13
CA VAL A 318 16.10 -3.78 -56.96
C VAL A 318 16.43 -2.30 -57.14
N ARG A 319 16.11 -1.49 -56.13
CA ARG A 319 16.31 -0.04 -56.08
C ARG A 319 17.30 0.32 -54.99
N ARG A 320 18.28 1.17 -55.30
CA ARG A 320 19.31 1.68 -54.37
C ARG A 320 18.79 2.86 -53.56
N PHE A 321 17.63 2.68 -52.94
CA PHE A 321 17.01 3.69 -52.09
C PHE A 321 17.62 3.63 -50.68
N ALA A 322 18.04 4.79 -50.17
CA ALA A 322 18.44 5.01 -48.78
C ALA A 322 17.36 5.81 -48.04
N THR A 323 16.86 5.30 -46.90
CA THR A 323 15.74 5.92 -46.16
C THR A 323 15.90 5.79 -44.64
N VAL A 324 16.07 6.92 -43.95
CA VAL A 324 15.92 7.02 -42.49
C VAL A 324 14.43 6.98 -42.16
N GLY A 325 13.99 6.10 -41.25
CA GLY A 325 12.57 6.06 -40.87
C GLY A 325 12.22 5.10 -39.75
N LEU A 326 10.91 5.02 -39.46
CA LEU A 326 10.37 4.12 -38.44
C LEU A 326 9.91 2.79 -39.05
N PHE A 327 10.50 1.69 -38.56
CA PHE A 327 10.24 0.32 -38.99
C PHE A 327 10.03 -0.57 -37.77
N SER A 328 9.03 -1.48 -37.83
CA SER A 328 8.62 -2.27 -36.67
C SER A 328 9.20 -3.69 -36.73
N PHE A 329 10.41 -3.86 -36.19
CA PHE A 329 11.12 -5.15 -36.24
C PHE A 329 10.76 -6.10 -35.09
N ALA A 330 10.28 -5.60 -33.96
CA ALA A 330 10.09 -6.38 -32.72
C ALA A 330 9.26 -7.67 -32.90
N ARG A 331 8.23 -7.64 -33.76
CA ARG A 331 7.42 -8.84 -34.08
C ARG A 331 8.15 -9.87 -34.94
N GLN A 332 9.13 -9.44 -35.75
CA GLN A 332 9.93 -10.35 -36.57
C GLN A 332 10.93 -11.13 -35.72
N ALA A 333 11.54 -10.49 -34.72
CA ALA A 333 12.33 -11.18 -33.70
C ALA A 333 11.47 -12.25 -32.97
N MET A 334 10.34 -11.86 -32.37
CA MET A 334 9.42 -12.80 -31.70
C MET A 334 8.92 -13.94 -32.61
N TRP A 335 8.67 -13.66 -33.90
CA TRP A 335 8.28 -14.68 -34.89
C TRP A 335 9.39 -15.70 -35.16
N SER A 336 10.63 -15.24 -35.13
CA SER A 336 11.85 -16.02 -35.32
C SER A 336 12.16 -16.85 -34.07
N ASP A 337 12.04 -16.27 -32.89
CA ASP A 337 12.29 -16.94 -31.60
C ASP A 337 11.28 -18.06 -31.33
N LEU A 338 10.06 -17.97 -31.86
CA LEU A 338 9.05 -19.03 -31.81
C LEU A 338 9.30 -20.20 -32.78
N ASP A 339 10.43 -20.25 -33.48
CA ASP A 339 10.74 -21.33 -34.42
C ASP A 339 11.37 -22.55 -33.74
N SER A 340 10.60 -23.64 -33.57
CA SER A 340 11.08 -24.91 -32.99
C SER A 340 12.37 -25.45 -33.63
N ALA A 341 12.68 -25.08 -34.88
CA ALA A 341 13.90 -25.47 -35.57
C ALA A 341 15.16 -24.76 -35.04
N ARG A 342 15.02 -23.60 -34.38
CA ARG A 342 16.13 -22.82 -33.78
C ARG A 342 16.47 -23.24 -32.35
N TRP A 343 15.60 -24.00 -31.69
CA TRP A 343 15.82 -24.47 -30.32
C TRP A 343 16.52 -25.84 -30.26
N PRO A 344 17.39 -26.07 -29.26
CA PRO A 344 17.86 -27.42 -28.92
C PRO A 344 16.68 -28.38 -28.72
N ALA A 345 16.86 -29.66 -29.07
CA ALA A 345 15.78 -30.64 -29.07
C ALA A 345 15.03 -30.72 -27.73
N ASP A 346 15.79 -30.73 -26.61
CA ASP A 346 15.30 -30.83 -25.24
C ASP A 346 14.74 -29.50 -24.67
N SER A 347 14.73 -28.43 -25.48
CA SER A 347 14.30 -27.08 -25.07
C SER A 347 13.35 -26.43 -26.06
N ARG A 348 12.74 -27.21 -26.97
CA ARG A 348 11.72 -26.72 -27.90
C ARG A 348 10.48 -26.22 -27.14
N PRO A 349 9.79 -25.17 -27.64
CA PRO A 349 8.54 -24.69 -27.04
C PRO A 349 7.52 -25.81 -26.79
N GLU A 350 7.46 -26.79 -27.70
CA GLU A 350 6.60 -27.97 -27.70
C GLU A 350 6.76 -28.89 -26.48
N ALA A 351 7.95 -28.89 -25.86
CA ALA A 351 8.28 -29.69 -24.69
C ALA A 351 8.19 -28.88 -23.37
N HIS A 352 7.90 -27.58 -23.45
CA HIS A 352 7.93 -26.69 -22.31
C HIS A 352 6.63 -26.77 -21.49
N GLU A 353 6.71 -27.23 -20.24
CA GLU A 353 5.55 -27.52 -19.39
C GLU A 353 4.57 -26.33 -19.29
N LEU A 354 5.07 -25.11 -19.05
CA LEU A 354 4.22 -23.91 -19.01
C LEU A 354 3.43 -23.65 -20.30
N LEU A 355 3.98 -23.97 -21.47
CA LEU A 355 3.25 -23.83 -22.73
C LEU A 355 2.22 -24.96 -22.89
N GLY A 356 2.52 -26.15 -22.37
CA GLY A 356 1.53 -27.22 -22.18
C GLY A 356 0.36 -26.81 -21.27
N GLN A 357 0.62 -26.07 -20.19
CA GLN A 357 -0.40 -25.52 -19.29
C GLN A 357 -1.20 -24.34 -19.91
N VAL A 358 -0.63 -23.63 -20.89
CA VAL A 358 -1.27 -22.46 -21.56
C VAL A 358 -2.04 -22.84 -22.82
N TYR A 359 -1.61 -23.86 -23.58
CA TYR A 359 -2.27 -24.30 -24.82
C TYR A 359 -3.00 -25.65 -24.70
N GLY A 360 -2.60 -26.50 -23.76
CA GLY A 360 -3.37 -27.69 -23.40
C GLY A 360 -4.50 -27.30 -22.47
N ASP A 361 -5.72 -27.73 -22.79
CA ASP A 361 -6.86 -27.69 -21.87
C ASP A 361 -6.69 -28.78 -20.80
N VAL A 362 -5.67 -28.61 -19.95
CA VAL A 362 -5.38 -29.50 -18.82
C VAL A 362 -6.40 -29.19 -17.74
N ALA A 363 -7.56 -29.83 -17.85
CA ALA A 363 -8.69 -29.74 -16.93
C ALA A 363 -8.40 -30.37 -15.53
N GLY A 364 -7.25 -30.04 -14.95
CA GLY A 364 -6.97 -30.19 -13.52
C GLY A 364 -7.54 -29.00 -12.76
N GLU A 365 -8.79 -29.13 -12.33
CA GLU A 365 -9.40 -28.36 -11.23
C GLU A 365 -9.29 -26.82 -11.27
N HIS A 366 -9.22 -26.22 -12.47
CA HIS A 366 -9.31 -24.75 -12.66
C HIS A 366 -10.76 -24.24 -12.55
N GLY A 367 -11.38 -24.46 -11.38
CA GLY A 367 -12.39 -23.53 -10.87
C GLY A 367 -11.72 -22.23 -10.39
N ASP A 368 -12.50 -21.31 -9.81
CA ASP A 368 -11.99 -20.05 -9.23
C ASP A 368 -11.19 -20.27 -7.94
N ASN A 369 -10.08 -21.00 -8.04
CA ASN A 369 -9.11 -21.25 -6.99
C ASN A 369 -8.26 -20.00 -6.73
N VAL A 370 -8.91 -18.98 -6.16
CA VAL A 370 -8.24 -17.84 -5.53
C VAL A 370 -7.22 -18.38 -4.53
N ALA A 371 -5.96 -18.04 -4.72
CA ALA A 371 -4.87 -18.54 -3.89
C ALA A 371 -5.14 -18.28 -2.40
N ALA A 372 -4.98 -19.30 -1.58
CA ALA A 372 -5.27 -19.21 -0.15
C ALA A 372 -4.37 -18.16 0.51
N VAL A 373 -4.98 -17.16 1.14
CA VAL A 373 -4.24 -16.16 1.92
C VAL A 373 -3.72 -16.85 3.19
N TYR A 374 -2.40 -16.99 3.30
CA TYR A 374 -1.79 -17.55 4.50
C TYR A 374 -1.78 -16.53 5.65
N ASP A 375 -1.89 -17.08 6.84
CA ASP A 375 -1.84 -16.38 8.12
C ASP A 375 -0.40 -15.94 8.43
N VAL A 376 -0.14 -14.64 8.28
CA VAL A 376 1.21 -14.03 8.23
C VAL A 376 2.02 -14.22 9.51
N ASP A 377 1.35 -14.41 10.64
CA ASP A 377 2.00 -14.48 11.94
C ASP A 377 2.61 -15.87 12.23
N ARG A 378 2.31 -16.87 11.39
CA ARG A 378 2.81 -18.24 11.52
C ARG A 378 4.34 -18.33 11.38
N PRO A 379 5.06 -18.90 12.38
CA PRO A 379 6.51 -19.03 12.34
C PRO A 379 7.05 -19.80 11.12
N GLU A 380 6.30 -20.80 10.65
CA GLU A 380 6.70 -21.68 9.54
C GLU A 380 6.89 -20.90 8.23
N LEU A 381 6.22 -19.75 8.08
CA LEU A 381 6.30 -18.91 6.89
C LEU A 381 7.59 -18.08 6.82
N GLU A 382 8.28 -17.79 7.95
CA GLU A 382 9.59 -17.10 7.91
C GLU A 382 10.63 -17.92 7.12
N SER A 383 10.52 -19.25 7.16
CA SER A 383 11.41 -20.14 6.39
C SER A 383 11.12 -20.17 4.88
N GLN A 384 9.91 -19.74 4.47
CA GLN A 384 9.43 -19.78 3.08
C GLN A 384 9.47 -18.41 2.40
N ALA A 385 9.48 -17.33 3.17
CA ALA A 385 9.68 -15.96 2.71
C ALA A 385 10.70 -15.20 3.60
N PRO A 386 11.96 -15.67 3.70
CA PRO A 386 12.96 -15.14 4.64
C PRO A 386 13.49 -13.72 4.32
N ALA A 387 13.27 -13.20 3.10
CA ALA A 387 13.87 -11.97 2.59
C ALA A 387 12.83 -10.92 2.14
N LEU A 388 11.94 -10.53 3.06
CA LEU A 388 11.02 -9.41 2.87
C LEU A 388 11.78 -8.08 3.02
N VAL A 389 12.21 -7.49 1.90
CA VAL A 389 12.97 -6.23 1.86
C VAL A 389 12.07 -4.99 1.88
N ILE A 390 10.77 -5.16 1.63
CA ILE A 390 9.74 -4.12 1.76
C ILE A 390 8.56 -4.71 2.53
N GLU A 391 7.83 -3.87 3.27
CA GLU A 391 6.52 -4.19 3.87
C GLU A 391 5.59 -4.90 2.86
N ALA A 392 4.89 -5.94 3.34
CA ALA A 392 3.95 -6.75 2.58
C ALA A 392 2.69 -7.04 3.40
N ASP A 393 1.51 -6.91 2.78
CA ASP A 393 0.27 -7.42 3.36
C ASP A 393 0.15 -8.95 3.20
N ALA A 394 -0.88 -9.55 3.79
CA ALA A 394 -1.07 -11.01 3.78
C ALA A 394 -1.22 -11.61 2.38
N SER A 395 -1.84 -10.90 1.43
CA SER A 395 -1.95 -11.36 0.04
C SER A 395 -0.61 -11.27 -0.69
N GLN A 396 0.16 -10.21 -0.45
CA GLN A 396 1.51 -10.05 -1.00
C GLN A 396 2.48 -11.09 -0.44
N LEU A 397 2.44 -11.36 0.88
CA LEU A 397 3.26 -12.41 1.48
C LEU A 397 2.88 -13.79 0.92
N SER A 398 1.60 -14.06 0.72
CA SER A 398 1.14 -15.33 0.15
C SER A 398 1.66 -15.54 -1.28
N ALA A 399 1.65 -14.49 -2.11
CA ALA A 399 2.24 -14.53 -3.44
C ALA A 399 3.78 -14.74 -3.41
N VAL A 400 4.48 -14.19 -2.42
CA VAL A 400 5.93 -14.41 -2.21
C VAL A 400 6.21 -15.87 -1.83
N ILE A 401 5.45 -16.44 -0.90
CA ILE A 401 5.56 -17.85 -0.47
C ILE A 401 5.31 -18.78 -1.66
N ASP A 402 4.19 -18.58 -2.37
CA ASP A 402 3.80 -19.44 -3.47
C ASP A 402 4.80 -19.39 -4.64
N ALA A 403 5.28 -18.20 -5.01
CA ALA A 403 6.33 -18.05 -6.03
C ALA A 403 7.67 -18.68 -5.57
N THR A 404 8.02 -18.56 -4.29
CA THR A 404 9.24 -19.16 -3.74
C THR A 404 9.15 -20.69 -3.72
N SER A 405 7.96 -21.25 -3.46
CA SER A 405 7.66 -22.69 -3.56
C SER A 405 7.66 -23.23 -5.00
N GLY A 406 7.69 -22.36 -6.02
CA GLY A 406 7.76 -22.75 -7.43
C GLY A 406 6.40 -22.89 -8.13
N LYS A 407 5.31 -22.35 -7.56
CA LYS A 407 4.00 -22.33 -8.21
C LYS A 407 3.94 -21.28 -9.32
N ASN A 408 3.19 -21.58 -10.38
CA ASN A 408 2.81 -20.62 -11.40
C ASN A 408 1.64 -19.78 -10.89
N LEU A 409 1.70 -18.45 -11.05
CA LEU A 409 0.75 -17.52 -10.42
C LEU A 409 0.33 -16.39 -11.38
N VAL A 410 -0.94 -15.99 -11.27
CA VAL A 410 -1.47 -14.77 -11.89
C VAL A 410 -1.86 -13.79 -10.77
N ILE A 411 -1.10 -12.70 -10.63
CA ILE A 411 -1.31 -11.70 -9.57
C ILE A 411 -2.08 -10.51 -10.15
N GLN A 412 -3.37 -10.42 -9.85
CA GLN A 412 -4.22 -9.28 -10.21
C GLN A 412 -4.40 -8.32 -9.04
N GLY A 413 -4.36 -7.01 -9.31
CA GLY A 413 -4.65 -5.97 -8.33
C GLY A 413 -4.98 -4.63 -8.99
N PRO A 414 -5.82 -3.78 -8.38
CA PRO A 414 -6.07 -2.40 -8.82
C PRO A 414 -4.80 -1.53 -8.96
N PRO A 415 -4.87 -0.30 -9.52
CA PRO A 415 -3.79 0.67 -9.36
C PRO A 415 -3.60 1.01 -7.86
N GLY A 416 -2.34 1.22 -7.44
CA GLY A 416 -1.99 1.56 -6.06
C GLY A 416 -1.78 0.38 -5.10
N THR A 417 -2.29 -0.83 -5.38
CA THR A 417 -2.24 -1.98 -4.45
C THR A 417 -0.90 -2.73 -4.47
N GLY A 418 0.21 -2.03 -4.23
CA GLY A 418 1.50 -2.64 -3.89
C GLY A 418 2.18 -3.56 -4.92
N LYS A 419 1.65 -3.74 -6.14
CA LYS A 419 2.15 -4.73 -7.12
C LYS A 419 3.67 -4.72 -7.34
N SER A 420 4.31 -3.54 -7.43
CA SER A 420 5.78 -3.45 -7.54
C SER A 420 6.52 -3.82 -6.26
N GLN A 421 5.92 -3.67 -5.07
CA GLN A 421 6.47 -4.13 -3.79
C GLN A 421 6.43 -5.66 -3.72
N ALA A 422 5.29 -6.27 -4.08
CA ALA A 422 5.17 -7.73 -4.19
C ALA A 422 6.21 -8.32 -5.15
N ILE A 423 6.38 -7.75 -6.36
CA ILE A 423 7.43 -8.16 -7.31
C ILE A 423 8.84 -7.99 -6.69
N THR A 424 9.11 -6.87 -6.00
CA THR A 424 10.41 -6.64 -5.34
C THR A 424 10.71 -7.71 -4.28
N ASN A 425 9.73 -8.08 -3.46
CA ASN A 425 9.87 -9.13 -2.46
C ASN A 425 9.98 -10.53 -3.06
N ILE A 426 9.27 -10.84 -4.17
CA ILE A 426 9.45 -12.10 -4.91
C ILE A 426 10.89 -12.21 -5.43
N ILE A 427 11.42 -11.14 -6.04
CA ILE A 427 12.81 -11.10 -6.53
C ILE A 427 13.80 -11.27 -5.37
N ALA A 428 13.61 -10.55 -4.25
CA ALA A 428 14.50 -10.65 -3.10
C ALA A 428 14.54 -12.06 -2.47
N ASN A 429 13.40 -12.75 -2.37
CA ASN A 429 13.36 -14.13 -1.88
C ASN A 429 13.96 -15.12 -2.88
N ALA A 430 13.71 -14.94 -4.18
CA ALA A 430 14.37 -15.75 -5.21
C ALA A 430 15.91 -15.60 -5.16
N LEU A 431 16.42 -14.38 -5.00
CA LEU A 431 17.86 -14.11 -4.83
C LEU A 431 18.41 -14.70 -3.52
N TRP A 432 17.68 -14.62 -2.41
CA TRP A 432 18.07 -15.25 -1.14
C TRP A 432 18.23 -16.78 -1.26
N HIS A 433 17.33 -17.43 -2.01
CA HIS A 433 17.43 -18.86 -2.33
C HIS A 433 18.38 -19.17 -3.50
N GLY A 434 19.21 -18.21 -3.94
CA GLY A 434 20.21 -18.39 -5.00
C GLY A 434 19.65 -18.62 -6.40
N LYS A 435 18.36 -18.35 -6.63
CA LYS A 435 17.70 -18.52 -7.93
C LYS A 435 18.01 -17.35 -8.86
N THR A 436 18.20 -17.63 -10.15
CA THR A 436 18.23 -16.62 -11.21
C THR A 436 16.82 -16.17 -11.56
N VAL A 437 16.59 -14.86 -11.75
CA VAL A 437 15.28 -14.29 -12.12
C VAL A 437 15.40 -13.48 -13.41
N LEU A 438 14.53 -13.78 -14.38
CA LEU A 438 14.30 -12.96 -15.57
C LEU A 438 12.99 -12.18 -15.39
N PHE A 439 13.07 -10.87 -15.19
CA PHE A 439 11.90 -10.00 -15.08
C PHE A 439 11.62 -9.29 -16.42
N VAL A 440 10.44 -9.53 -16.99
CA VAL A 440 10.02 -9.00 -18.30
C VAL A 440 8.73 -8.19 -18.14
N SER A 441 8.62 -7.10 -18.88
CA SER A 441 7.41 -6.28 -18.95
C SER A 441 7.32 -5.58 -20.31
N GLU A 442 6.10 -5.36 -20.79
CA GLU A 442 5.82 -4.55 -21.99
C GLU A 442 6.27 -3.09 -21.82
N LYS A 443 6.29 -2.55 -20.58
CA LYS A 443 6.50 -1.13 -20.32
C LYS A 443 7.76 -0.86 -19.52
N MET A 444 8.63 -0.01 -20.08
CA MET A 444 9.88 0.43 -19.45
C MET A 444 9.66 1.05 -18.05
N ALA A 445 8.54 1.74 -17.84
CA ALA A 445 8.20 2.31 -16.55
C ALA A 445 8.04 1.26 -15.43
N ALA A 446 7.52 0.06 -15.74
CA ALA A 446 7.35 -1.01 -14.75
C ALA A 446 8.71 -1.66 -14.40
N LEU A 447 9.56 -1.88 -15.41
CA LEU A 447 10.93 -2.35 -15.23
C LEU A 447 11.71 -1.37 -14.34
N LYS A 448 11.68 -0.08 -14.68
CA LYS A 448 12.35 0.97 -13.91
C LYS A 448 11.84 1.06 -12.47
N VAL A 449 10.53 1.07 -12.22
CA VAL A 449 9.99 1.19 -10.84
C VAL A 449 10.39 0.02 -9.93
N VAL A 450 10.56 -1.19 -10.47
CA VAL A 450 11.08 -2.33 -9.70
C VAL A 450 12.60 -2.23 -9.54
N LYS A 451 13.33 -1.85 -10.59
CA LYS A 451 14.78 -1.70 -10.56
C LYS A 451 15.23 -0.58 -9.60
N ASP A 452 14.59 0.59 -9.66
CA ASP A 452 14.81 1.71 -8.72
C ASP A 452 14.58 1.24 -7.26
N ARG A 453 13.57 0.40 -7.00
CA ARG A 453 13.33 -0.16 -5.65
C ARG A 453 14.44 -1.11 -5.21
N LEU A 454 14.92 -1.97 -6.12
CA LEU A 454 16.05 -2.87 -5.84
C LEU A 454 17.35 -2.09 -5.62
N ASP A 455 17.60 -1.00 -6.35
CA ASP A 455 18.71 -0.06 -6.09
C ASP A 455 18.63 0.53 -4.66
N HIS A 456 17.46 1.03 -4.24
CA HIS A 456 17.25 1.60 -2.91
C HIS A 456 17.44 0.58 -1.77
N MET A 457 17.25 -0.71 -2.04
CA MET A 457 17.50 -1.80 -1.08
C MET A 457 18.91 -2.41 -1.20
N GLY A 458 19.82 -1.79 -1.97
CA GLY A 458 21.18 -2.28 -2.19
C GLY A 458 21.28 -3.53 -3.09
N LEU A 459 20.16 -4.02 -3.61
CA LEU A 459 20.07 -5.18 -4.51
C LEU A 459 20.36 -4.82 -5.98
N GLY A 460 20.48 -3.54 -6.32
CA GLY A 460 20.77 -3.04 -7.67
C GLY A 460 21.99 -3.69 -8.33
N LEU A 461 23.04 -4.00 -7.55
CA LEU A 461 24.25 -4.70 -8.02
C LEU A 461 23.94 -6.07 -8.64
N TYR A 462 22.87 -6.75 -8.23
CA TYR A 462 22.47 -8.05 -8.76
C TYR A 462 21.53 -7.94 -9.99
N CYS A 463 21.04 -6.74 -10.32
CA CYS A 463 20.05 -6.51 -11.38
C CYS A 463 20.74 -6.18 -12.72
N LEU A 464 20.58 -7.00 -13.77
CA LEU A 464 21.17 -6.73 -15.09
C LEU A 464 20.12 -6.14 -16.05
N GLU A 465 20.21 -4.84 -16.33
CA GLU A 465 19.33 -4.13 -17.27
C GLU A 465 19.67 -4.46 -18.73
N VAL A 466 19.10 -5.54 -19.28
CA VAL A 466 19.20 -5.87 -20.71
C VAL A 466 18.12 -5.11 -21.49
N HIS A 467 18.36 -3.83 -21.75
CA HIS A 467 17.42 -2.93 -22.42
C HIS A 467 18.00 -2.43 -23.75
N SER A 468 17.49 -2.95 -24.87
CA SER A 468 18.08 -2.85 -26.23
C SER A 468 18.61 -1.45 -26.61
N ALA A 469 17.91 -0.37 -26.24
CA ALA A 469 18.26 0.99 -26.64
C ALA A 469 19.22 1.75 -25.69
N LYS A 470 19.76 1.10 -24.65
CA LYS A 470 20.77 1.68 -23.71
C LYS A 470 21.85 0.68 -23.28
N ALA A 471 21.54 -0.61 -23.30
CA ALA A 471 22.46 -1.70 -22.99
C ALA A 471 23.35 -2.02 -24.20
N SER A 472 24.21 -1.07 -24.59
CA SER A 472 25.26 -1.33 -25.58
C SER A 472 26.15 -2.49 -25.10
N LYS A 473 26.76 -3.23 -26.04
CA LYS A 473 27.56 -4.42 -25.72
C LYS A 473 28.68 -4.07 -24.74
N ALA A 474 29.26 -2.88 -24.88
CA ALA A 474 30.23 -2.30 -23.96
C ALA A 474 29.65 -1.99 -22.56
N SER A 475 28.43 -1.46 -22.43
CA SER A 475 27.85 -1.13 -21.11
C SER A 475 27.40 -2.37 -20.34
N VAL A 476 26.90 -3.41 -21.03
CA VAL A 476 26.63 -4.73 -20.46
C VAL A 476 27.91 -5.36 -19.91
N LEU A 477 28.98 -5.43 -20.73
CA LEU A 477 30.28 -5.97 -20.31
C LEU A 477 30.91 -5.18 -19.15
N LYS A 478 30.76 -3.84 -19.14
CA LYS A 478 31.18 -2.98 -18.03
C LYS A 478 30.41 -3.32 -16.74
N SER A 479 29.09 -3.46 -16.82
CA SER A 479 28.28 -3.78 -15.64
C SER A 479 28.51 -5.20 -15.12
N ILE A 480 28.86 -6.16 -15.97
CA ILE A 480 29.31 -7.50 -15.55
C ILE A 480 30.66 -7.41 -14.82
N ARG A 481 31.63 -6.67 -15.38
CA ARG A 481 32.94 -6.45 -14.76
C ARG A 481 32.83 -5.80 -13.38
N GLU A 482 32.05 -4.73 -13.26
CA GLU A 482 31.82 -4.03 -11.99
C GLU A 482 31.32 -4.97 -10.88
N ARG A 483 30.47 -5.95 -11.20
CA ARG A 483 29.99 -6.97 -10.26
C ARG A 483 31.03 -8.01 -9.89
N MET A 484 31.91 -8.37 -10.83
CA MET A 484 33.03 -9.29 -10.58
C MET A 484 34.14 -8.64 -9.75
N GLU A 485 34.33 -7.33 -9.88
CA GLU A 485 35.32 -6.53 -9.15
C GLU A 485 34.80 -6.04 -7.78
N THR A 486 33.47 -5.93 -7.59
CA THR A 486 32.88 -5.49 -6.32
C THR A 486 33.11 -6.53 -5.21
N PRO A 487 33.76 -6.17 -4.08
CA PRO A 487 33.91 -7.07 -2.95
C PRO A 487 32.55 -7.48 -2.37
N ARG A 488 32.41 -8.76 -2.00
CA ARG A 488 31.25 -9.20 -1.20
C ARG A 488 31.25 -8.44 0.11
N SER A 489 30.15 -7.74 0.41
CA SER A 489 30.00 -6.98 1.65
C SER A 489 30.16 -7.90 2.86
N ALA A 490 31.08 -7.55 3.77
CA ALA A 490 31.27 -8.22 5.04
C ALA A 490 30.18 -7.77 6.03
N ALA A 491 28.92 -8.11 5.73
CA ALA A 491 27.79 -7.82 6.60
C ALA A 491 27.99 -8.48 7.97
N ASN A 492 27.72 -7.74 9.05
CA ASN A 492 27.82 -8.30 10.40
C ASN A 492 26.65 -9.25 10.64
N VAL A 493 26.89 -10.55 10.41
CA VAL A 493 25.88 -11.62 10.58
C VAL A 493 25.24 -11.59 11.98
N GLN A 494 25.98 -11.16 13.00
CA GLN A 494 25.47 -11.04 14.37
C GLN A 494 24.43 -9.92 14.54
N GLU A 495 24.58 -8.80 13.83
CA GLU A 495 23.57 -7.72 13.79
C GLU A 495 22.32 -8.19 13.03
N VAL A 496 22.49 -8.91 11.92
CA VAL A 496 21.36 -9.43 11.14
C VAL A 496 20.54 -10.43 11.96
N GLU A 497 21.17 -11.43 12.58
CA GLU A 497 20.43 -12.43 13.36
C GLU A 497 19.84 -11.85 14.66
N SER A 498 20.49 -10.88 15.32
CA SER A 498 19.87 -10.20 16.47
C SER A 498 18.67 -9.34 16.08
N ALA A 499 18.68 -8.70 14.90
CA ALA A 499 17.53 -7.98 14.35
C ALA A 499 16.37 -8.93 13.99
N ARG A 500 16.66 -10.09 13.38
CA ARG A 500 15.64 -11.14 13.11
C ARG A 500 15.03 -11.68 14.40
N GLU A 501 15.85 -11.90 15.43
CA GLU A 501 15.38 -12.41 16.71
C GLU A 501 14.50 -11.38 17.46
N ALA A 502 14.87 -10.09 17.41
CA ALA A 502 14.01 -9.02 17.91
C ALA A 502 12.66 -8.96 17.16
N LEU A 503 12.65 -9.18 15.84
CA LEU A 503 11.43 -9.25 15.02
C LEU A 503 10.53 -10.45 15.41
N ARG A 504 11.11 -11.63 15.65
CA ARG A 504 10.37 -12.81 16.13
C ARG A 504 9.71 -12.54 17.49
N GLN A 505 10.46 -11.99 18.43
CA GLN A 505 9.94 -11.65 19.76
C GLN A 505 8.86 -10.56 19.71
N ALA A 506 8.98 -9.58 18.81
CA ALA A 506 7.94 -8.58 18.60
C ALA A 506 6.66 -9.21 18.03
N ARG A 507 6.78 -10.06 17.00
CA ARG A 507 5.65 -10.80 16.41
C ARG A 507 4.97 -11.68 17.46
N GLN A 508 5.73 -12.51 18.18
CA GLN A 508 5.21 -13.39 19.22
C GLN A 508 4.38 -12.63 20.26
N ARG A 509 4.88 -11.50 20.79
CA ARG A 509 4.14 -10.68 21.78
C ARG A 509 2.83 -10.12 21.22
N LEU A 510 2.80 -9.76 19.93
CA LEU A 510 1.58 -9.29 19.26
C LEU A 510 0.58 -10.43 19.06
N THR A 511 1.04 -11.62 18.64
CA THR A 511 0.20 -12.83 18.49
C THR A 511 -0.33 -13.33 19.84
N GLU A 512 0.50 -13.30 20.90
CA GLU A 512 0.10 -13.59 22.27
C GLU A 512 -0.95 -12.60 22.78
N TYR A 513 -0.78 -11.30 22.55
CA TYR A 513 -1.77 -10.29 22.90
C TYR A 513 -3.09 -10.48 22.12
N ALA A 514 -3.01 -10.71 20.81
CA ALA A 514 -4.18 -10.90 19.95
C ALA A 514 -4.95 -12.20 20.28
N SER A 515 -4.25 -13.28 20.62
CA SER A 515 -4.90 -14.51 21.09
C SER A 515 -5.50 -14.34 22.49
N LEU A 516 -4.81 -13.68 23.42
CA LEU A 516 -5.30 -13.41 24.77
C LEU A 516 -6.55 -12.53 24.78
N ILE A 517 -6.57 -11.44 24.01
CA ILE A 517 -7.71 -10.51 23.98
C ILE A 517 -8.96 -11.16 23.35
N ASN A 518 -8.79 -12.12 22.44
CA ASN A 518 -9.88 -12.90 21.84
C ASN A 518 -10.23 -14.18 22.63
N SER A 519 -9.41 -14.58 23.62
CA SER A 519 -9.66 -15.78 24.42
C SER A 519 -10.91 -15.66 25.32
N PRO A 520 -11.56 -16.77 25.71
CA PRO A 520 -12.71 -16.74 26.61
C PRO A 520 -12.36 -16.25 28.02
N ALA A 521 -13.14 -15.31 28.54
CA ALA A 521 -13.01 -14.79 29.89
C ALA A 521 -13.60 -15.79 30.91
N GLY A 522 -12.83 -16.84 31.21
CA GLY A 522 -13.23 -17.91 32.13
C GLY A 522 -14.47 -18.66 31.64
N THR A 523 -15.46 -18.85 32.50
CA THR A 523 -16.71 -19.57 32.18
C THR A 523 -17.83 -18.67 31.63
N THR A 524 -17.55 -17.41 31.30
CA THR A 524 -18.59 -16.44 30.89
C THR A 524 -19.14 -16.63 29.47
N GLY A 525 -18.41 -17.34 28.60
CA GLY A 525 -18.75 -17.47 27.17
C GLY A 525 -18.46 -16.21 26.34
N LEU A 526 -17.96 -15.13 26.96
CA LEU A 526 -17.52 -13.90 26.30
C LEU A 526 -15.99 -13.88 26.15
N SER A 527 -15.47 -13.13 25.19
CA SER A 527 -14.02 -12.90 25.08
C SER A 527 -13.52 -11.85 26.08
N VAL A 528 -12.22 -11.88 26.40
CA VAL A 528 -11.57 -10.86 27.24
C VAL A 528 -11.80 -9.44 26.68
N HIS A 529 -11.75 -9.27 25.35
CA HIS A 529 -12.12 -8.03 24.67
C HIS A 529 -13.53 -7.56 25.02
N GLN A 530 -14.53 -8.44 24.91
CA GLN A 530 -15.94 -8.10 25.20
C GLN A 530 -16.14 -7.73 26.67
N VAL A 531 -15.45 -8.41 27.60
CA VAL A 531 -15.53 -8.09 29.03
C VAL A 531 -14.89 -6.74 29.34
N LEU A 532 -13.69 -6.45 28.83
CA LEU A 532 -13.00 -5.17 29.04
C LEU A 532 -13.73 -3.99 28.37
N TRP A 533 -14.25 -4.19 27.16
CA TRP A 533 -15.04 -3.16 26.47
C TRP A 533 -16.40 -2.91 27.15
N GLY A 534 -17.03 -3.97 27.65
CA GLY A 534 -18.24 -3.87 28.47
C GLY A 534 -17.99 -3.19 29.81
N ASP A 535 -16.83 -3.38 30.43
CA ASP A 535 -16.43 -2.67 31.64
C ASP A 535 -16.19 -1.18 31.37
N PHE A 536 -15.40 -0.84 30.35
CA PHE A 536 -15.11 0.54 29.96
C PHE A 536 -16.38 1.34 29.59
N THR A 537 -17.30 0.73 28.82
CA THR A 537 -18.56 1.39 28.46
C THR A 537 -19.51 1.58 29.64
N ARG A 538 -19.46 0.71 30.67
CA ARG A 538 -20.22 0.91 31.93
C ARG A 538 -19.56 1.94 32.84
N ALA A 539 -18.22 1.95 32.96
CA ALA A 539 -17.49 2.95 33.73
C ALA A 539 -17.63 4.38 33.16
N GLY A 540 -17.95 4.51 31.87
CA GLY A 540 -18.28 5.77 31.22
C GLY A 540 -19.71 6.28 31.48
N GLN A 541 -20.57 5.52 32.15
CA GLN A 541 -21.86 5.99 32.67
C GLN A 541 -21.74 6.17 34.19
N GLU A 542 -22.27 7.26 34.77
CA GLU A 542 -22.28 7.40 36.23
C GLU A 542 -23.02 6.17 36.84
N PRO A 543 -22.41 5.39 37.75
CA PRO A 543 -23.05 4.21 38.36
C PRO A 543 -24.06 4.60 39.45
N ALA A 544 -24.70 5.76 39.28
CA ALA A 544 -25.72 6.33 40.15
C ALA A 544 -27.01 6.52 39.34
N PRO A 545 -28.20 6.38 39.96
CA PRO A 545 -29.43 6.81 39.32
C PRO A 545 -29.35 8.33 39.03
N PRO A 546 -30.08 8.87 38.04
CA PRO A 546 -29.95 10.27 37.63
C PRO A 546 -30.10 11.22 38.82
N ARG A 547 -29.20 12.20 38.99
CA ARG A 547 -29.08 12.99 40.25
C ARG A 547 -30.38 13.66 40.72
N THR A 548 -31.28 13.99 39.78
CA THR A 548 -32.65 14.49 40.04
C THR A 548 -33.56 13.52 40.81
N THR A 549 -33.22 12.22 40.84
CA THR A 549 -33.96 11.17 41.57
C THR A 549 -33.51 11.05 43.03
N THR A 550 -32.23 11.30 43.32
CA THR A 550 -31.67 11.25 44.69
C THR A 550 -32.06 12.44 45.56
N GLU A 551 -32.36 13.60 44.96
CA GLU A 551 -32.75 14.82 45.70
C GLU A 551 -34.27 15.08 45.70
N PHE A 552 -35.08 14.11 45.24
CA PHE A 552 -36.47 14.38 44.88
C PHE A 552 -37.41 14.57 46.08
N ARG A 553 -37.71 15.85 46.39
CA ARG A 553 -38.88 16.27 47.17
C ARG A 553 -39.77 17.16 46.31
N PHE A 554 -41.10 17.02 46.42
CA PHE A 554 -42.05 17.99 45.86
C PHE A 554 -42.09 19.26 46.75
N PRO A 555 -41.60 20.44 46.30
CA PRO A 555 -41.61 21.65 47.13
C PRO A 555 -42.93 22.40 46.98
N GLU A 556 -43.44 22.51 45.74
CA GLU A 556 -44.73 23.09 45.38
C GLU A 556 -45.52 22.13 44.46
N PRO A 557 -46.36 21.23 45.03
CA PRO A 557 -47.18 20.31 44.22
C PRO A 557 -48.15 20.99 43.24
N LEU A 558 -48.47 22.27 43.48
CA LEU A 558 -49.37 23.08 42.65
C LEU A 558 -48.68 23.72 41.43
N GLY A 559 -47.34 23.72 41.38
CA GLY A 559 -46.54 24.29 40.29
C GLY A 559 -46.24 23.30 39.14
N ILE A 560 -46.78 22.08 39.17
CA ILE A 560 -46.45 21.03 38.20
C ILE A 560 -47.25 21.23 36.91
N ASP A 561 -46.61 21.84 35.90
CA ASP A 561 -47.19 21.99 34.57
C ASP A 561 -47.15 20.68 33.73
N ARG A 562 -47.67 20.74 32.50
CA ARG A 562 -47.72 19.59 31.59
C ARG A 562 -46.34 19.10 31.13
N PHE A 563 -45.35 19.99 31.05
CA PHE A 563 -43.98 19.66 30.65
C PHE A 563 -43.24 18.97 31.81
N LYS A 564 -43.29 19.56 33.01
CA LYS A 564 -42.74 18.98 34.24
C LYS A 564 -43.38 17.62 34.55
N ARG A 565 -44.69 17.46 34.33
CA ARG A 565 -45.35 16.15 34.43
C ARG A 565 -44.80 15.11 33.44
N ALA A 566 -44.50 15.50 32.19
CA ALA A 566 -43.91 14.59 31.21
C ALA A 566 -42.47 14.20 31.56
N GLU A 567 -41.67 15.15 32.03
CA GLU A 567 -40.31 14.94 32.56
C GLU A 567 -40.31 13.94 33.73
N LEU A 568 -41.23 14.10 34.69
CA LEU A 568 -41.40 13.20 35.84
C LEU A 568 -41.81 11.78 35.42
N VAL A 569 -42.66 11.63 34.39
CA VAL A 569 -43.01 10.30 33.85
C VAL A 569 -41.82 9.65 33.13
N GLY A 570 -40.99 10.44 32.44
CA GLY A 570 -39.74 9.97 31.84
C GLY A 570 -38.72 9.49 32.88
N LEU A 571 -38.53 10.25 33.96
CA LEU A 571 -37.68 9.87 35.09
C LEU A 571 -38.20 8.63 35.83
N GLY A 572 -39.52 8.53 36.03
CA GLY A 572 -40.17 7.35 36.60
C GLY A 572 -39.87 6.08 35.77
N LYS A 573 -40.10 6.14 34.45
CA LYS A 573 -39.78 5.01 33.57
C LYS A 573 -38.29 4.66 33.59
N ALA A 574 -37.39 5.64 33.60
CA ALA A 574 -35.95 5.38 33.68
C ALA A 574 -35.56 4.64 34.98
N LEU A 575 -36.26 4.88 36.09
CA LEU A 575 -36.11 4.13 37.34
C LEU A 575 -36.73 2.73 37.26
N ASP A 576 -37.89 2.56 36.63
CA ASP A 576 -38.52 1.24 36.42
C ASP A 576 -37.65 0.33 35.53
N ASP A 577 -37.07 0.89 34.46
CA ASP A 577 -36.13 0.18 33.57
C ASP A 577 -34.85 -0.22 34.36
N TRP A 578 -34.35 0.63 35.27
CA TRP A 578 -33.22 0.32 36.17
C TRP A 578 -33.56 -0.75 37.22
N ALA A 579 -34.74 -0.66 37.84
CA ALA A 579 -35.23 -1.64 38.81
C ALA A 579 -35.41 -3.03 38.17
N THR A 580 -35.96 -3.07 36.96
CA THR A 580 -36.12 -4.31 36.18
C THR A 580 -34.77 -4.99 35.92
N ALA A 581 -33.71 -4.22 35.67
CA ALA A 581 -32.36 -4.76 35.50
C ALA A 581 -31.71 -5.28 36.81
N MET A 582 -32.18 -4.86 37.99
CA MET A 582 -31.69 -5.31 39.30
C MET A 582 -32.47 -6.52 39.87
N GLY A 583 -33.64 -6.86 39.33
CA GLY A 583 -34.45 -8.00 39.78
C GLY A 583 -34.84 -7.88 41.27
N ASP A 584 -34.79 -8.99 42.01
CA ASP A 584 -35.12 -9.02 43.45
C ASP A 584 -34.30 -8.01 44.28
N ALA A 585 -33.08 -7.67 43.86
CA ALA A 585 -32.23 -6.69 44.53
C ALA A 585 -32.72 -5.24 44.38
N ALA A 586 -33.68 -4.97 43.48
CA ALA A 586 -34.32 -3.66 43.37
C ALA A 586 -35.14 -3.31 44.62
N GLU A 587 -35.69 -4.31 45.33
CA GLU A 587 -36.38 -4.05 46.59
C GLU A 587 -35.36 -3.73 47.70
N PRO A 588 -35.45 -2.57 48.39
CA PRO A 588 -34.47 -2.16 49.41
C PRO A 588 -34.38 -3.05 50.66
N LYS A 589 -35.19 -4.11 50.75
CA LYS A 589 -35.13 -5.17 51.77
C LYS A 589 -34.29 -6.39 51.36
N HIS A 590 -34.03 -6.56 50.06
CA HIS A 590 -33.32 -7.70 49.48
C HIS A 590 -31.98 -7.32 48.84
N GLN A 591 -31.77 -6.04 48.52
CA GLN A 591 -30.49 -5.47 48.08
C GLN A 591 -29.32 -5.88 49.01
N PRO A 592 -28.31 -6.66 48.56
CA PRO A 592 -27.22 -7.14 49.42
C PRO A 592 -26.36 -6.04 50.04
N TRP A 593 -26.35 -4.84 49.44
CA TRP A 593 -25.62 -3.66 49.92
C TRP A 593 -26.46 -2.74 50.84
N ARG A 594 -27.66 -3.18 51.26
CA ARG A 594 -28.55 -2.43 52.16
C ARG A 594 -27.83 -2.05 53.46
N GLY A 595 -27.67 -0.75 53.69
CA GLY A 595 -26.99 -0.20 54.88
C GLY A 595 -25.50 0.11 54.66
N VAL A 596 -24.92 -0.25 53.52
CA VAL A 596 -23.54 0.11 53.17
C VAL A 596 -23.54 1.50 52.51
N GLY A 597 -23.27 2.54 53.31
CA GLY A 597 -23.05 3.92 52.84
C GLY A 597 -21.61 4.21 52.37
N ASN A 598 -20.64 3.34 52.69
CA ASN A 598 -19.26 3.48 52.23
C ASN A 598 -19.10 2.96 50.78
N LEU A 599 -19.24 3.87 49.83
CA LEU A 599 -19.10 3.59 48.39
C LEU A 599 -17.64 3.38 47.93
N ASN A 600 -16.64 3.55 48.80
CA ASN A 600 -15.22 3.52 48.47
C ASN A 600 -14.48 2.27 49.02
N LEU A 601 -15.21 1.22 49.38
CA LEU A 601 -14.64 -0.05 49.86
C LEU A 601 -13.64 -0.63 48.86
N ASN A 602 -12.38 -0.77 49.28
CA ASN A 602 -11.30 -1.24 48.42
C ASN A 602 -11.02 -2.74 48.59
N ARG A 603 -10.21 -3.32 47.69
CA ARG A 603 -9.92 -4.77 47.66
C ARG A 603 -9.27 -5.33 48.93
N PHE A 604 -8.59 -4.50 49.72
CA PHE A 604 -7.94 -4.87 50.97
C PHE A 604 -8.92 -4.82 52.16
N ASP A 605 -9.93 -3.95 52.12
CA ASP A 605 -10.98 -3.86 53.15
C ASP A 605 -11.88 -5.11 53.15
N ARG A 606 -12.06 -5.73 51.97
CA ARG A 606 -12.99 -6.86 51.74
C ARG A 606 -12.87 -7.99 52.78
N THR A 607 -11.66 -8.45 53.08
CA THR A 607 -11.45 -9.56 54.02
C THR A 607 -11.90 -9.17 55.42
N ARG A 608 -11.45 -8.00 55.90
CA ARG A 608 -11.81 -7.44 57.21
C ARG A 608 -13.30 -7.17 57.35
N ALA A 609 -13.95 -6.65 56.31
CA ALA A 609 -15.39 -6.41 56.29
C ALA A 609 -16.18 -7.72 56.47
N VAL A 610 -15.80 -8.78 55.74
CA VAL A 610 -16.44 -10.10 55.86
C VAL A 610 -16.21 -10.71 57.25
N GLU A 611 -15.00 -10.60 57.81
CA GLU A 611 -14.67 -11.11 59.15
C GLU A 611 -15.48 -10.39 60.25
N VAL A 612 -15.54 -9.05 60.21
CA VAL A 612 -16.26 -8.24 61.20
C VAL A 612 -17.78 -8.47 61.12
N VAL A 613 -18.38 -8.48 59.91
CA VAL A 613 -19.81 -8.75 59.72
C VAL A 613 -20.17 -10.19 60.13
N ALA A 614 -19.32 -11.18 59.82
CA ALA A 614 -19.53 -12.56 60.26
C ALA A 614 -19.44 -12.70 61.79
N GLY A 615 -18.50 -11.99 62.42
CA GLY A 615 -18.35 -11.87 63.87
C GLY A 615 -19.59 -11.24 64.52
N TRP A 616 -20.04 -10.10 64.00
CA TRP A 616 -21.24 -9.40 64.49
C TRP A 616 -22.49 -10.28 64.42
N GLY A 617 -22.74 -10.90 63.26
CA GLY A 617 -23.85 -11.83 63.09
C GLY A 617 -23.73 -13.06 64.00
N ALA A 618 -22.53 -13.52 64.36
CA ALA A 618 -22.34 -14.56 65.35
C ALA A 618 -22.65 -14.08 66.78
N ALA A 619 -22.19 -12.88 67.15
CA ALA A 619 -22.48 -12.25 68.45
C ALA A 619 -23.98 -12.03 68.64
N LEU A 620 -24.67 -11.39 67.68
CA LEU A 620 -26.13 -11.20 67.72
C LEU A 620 -26.89 -12.52 67.84
N ARG A 621 -26.48 -13.58 67.14
CA ARG A 621 -27.10 -14.91 67.27
C ARG A 621 -26.87 -15.54 68.65
N GLN A 622 -25.75 -15.27 69.32
CA GLN A 622 -25.49 -15.74 70.69
C GLN A 622 -26.26 -14.90 71.73
N LEU A 623 -26.29 -13.58 71.53
CA LEU A 623 -27.06 -12.65 72.34
C LEU A 623 -28.55 -13.00 72.30
N LEU A 624 -29.16 -13.15 71.11
CA LEU A 624 -30.56 -13.56 70.96
C LEU A 624 -30.88 -14.88 71.66
N GLN A 625 -29.95 -15.85 71.68
CA GLN A 625 -30.14 -17.13 72.39
C GLN A 625 -30.14 -17.00 73.91
N HIS A 626 -29.49 -15.95 74.45
CA HIS A 626 -29.47 -15.61 75.87
C HIS A 626 -30.59 -14.62 76.25
N VAL A 627 -30.96 -13.68 75.38
CA VAL A 627 -32.13 -12.81 75.54
C VAL A 627 -33.38 -13.67 75.56
N GLU A 628 -33.56 -14.56 74.57
CA GLU A 628 -34.59 -15.60 74.62
C GLU A 628 -34.55 -16.36 75.94
N ALA A 629 -33.34 -16.68 76.45
CA ALA A 629 -33.16 -17.50 77.64
C ALA A 629 -33.65 -16.83 78.92
N LEU A 630 -33.21 -15.59 79.13
CA LEU A 630 -33.36 -14.84 80.35
C LEU A 630 -34.79 -14.30 80.49
N ALA A 631 -35.37 -13.82 79.39
CA ALA A 631 -36.81 -13.63 79.22
C ALA A 631 -37.53 -14.99 79.26
N GLY A 632 -37.64 -15.65 80.43
CA GLY A 632 -37.88 -17.11 80.42
C GLY A 632 -38.40 -17.87 81.65
N ALA A 633 -37.62 -18.08 82.70
CA ALA A 633 -36.54 -17.21 83.15
C ALA A 633 -37.20 -16.19 84.10
N THR A 634 -37.27 -14.93 83.68
CA THR A 634 -37.81 -13.81 84.47
C THR A 634 -39.20 -13.30 84.06
N SER A 635 -39.88 -13.94 83.10
CA SER A 635 -41.16 -13.45 82.50
C SER A 635 -41.07 -12.06 81.84
N TRP A 636 -39.87 -11.66 81.41
CA TRP A 636 -39.57 -10.40 80.73
C TRP A 636 -39.82 -10.49 79.20
N ASP A 637 -40.14 -9.36 78.56
CA ASP A 637 -40.33 -9.21 77.10
C ASP A 637 -39.12 -9.62 76.24
N GLY A 638 -37.91 -9.53 76.78
CA GLY A 638 -36.68 -9.47 76.00
C GLY A 638 -36.39 -8.05 75.48
N LEU A 639 -35.71 -7.96 74.33
CA LEU A 639 -35.20 -6.70 73.77
C LEU A 639 -35.68 -6.47 72.35
N ASN A 640 -35.91 -5.20 71.98
CA ASN A 640 -36.43 -4.82 70.67
C ASN A 640 -35.32 -4.36 69.70
N SER A 641 -34.15 -3.94 70.21
CA SER A 641 -33.01 -3.49 69.42
C SER A 641 -31.65 -3.80 70.10
N PRO A 642 -30.52 -3.76 69.36
CA PRO A 642 -29.17 -3.82 69.93
C PRO A 642 -28.85 -2.65 70.88
N ALA A 643 -29.41 -1.46 70.62
CA ALA A 643 -29.27 -0.31 71.49
C ALA A 643 -29.91 -0.56 72.87
N ASP A 644 -31.12 -1.16 72.92
CA ASP A 644 -31.74 -1.59 74.17
C ASP A 644 -30.85 -2.61 74.91
N ALA A 645 -30.16 -3.49 74.16
CA ALA A 645 -29.25 -4.50 74.72
C ALA A 645 -28.02 -3.86 75.39
N SER A 646 -27.40 -2.89 74.73
CA SER A 646 -26.24 -2.16 75.25
C SER A 646 -26.63 -1.32 76.48
N ALA A 647 -27.78 -0.64 76.43
CA ALA A 647 -28.32 0.13 77.56
C ALA A 647 -28.64 -0.76 78.77
N ALA A 648 -29.34 -1.88 78.55
CA ALA A 648 -29.66 -2.84 79.63
C ALA A 648 -28.40 -3.49 80.21
N ALA A 649 -27.39 -3.79 79.38
CA ALA A 649 -26.11 -4.33 79.84
C ALA A 649 -25.35 -3.33 80.72
N THR A 650 -25.35 -2.05 80.35
CA THR A 650 -24.74 -0.97 81.15
C THR A 650 -25.46 -0.80 82.49
N ILE A 651 -26.79 -0.83 82.49
CA ILE A 651 -27.59 -0.78 83.73
C ILE A 651 -27.26 -1.97 84.64
N VAL A 652 -27.04 -3.17 84.10
CA VAL A 652 -26.67 -4.36 84.89
C VAL A 652 -25.22 -4.31 85.37
N SER A 653 -24.26 -3.78 84.59
CA SER A 653 -22.86 -3.62 85.04
C SER A 653 -22.71 -2.59 86.16
N ASP A 654 -23.60 -1.60 86.20
CA ASP A 654 -23.58 -0.50 87.18
C ASP A 654 -24.41 -0.83 88.45
N LEU A 655 -24.99 -2.03 88.56
CA LEU A 655 -25.66 -2.48 89.78
C LEU A 655 -24.64 -2.73 90.92
N PRO A 656 -24.83 -2.12 92.11
CA PRO A 656 -23.95 -2.39 93.24
C PRO A 656 -24.14 -3.82 93.75
N THR A 657 -23.03 -4.48 94.12
CA THR A 657 -23.08 -5.76 94.83
C THR A 657 -23.91 -5.62 96.12
N PRO A 658 -24.92 -6.48 96.35
CA PRO A 658 -25.80 -6.32 97.51
C PRO A 658 -25.02 -6.51 98.82
N ALA A 659 -25.37 -5.69 99.82
CA ALA A 659 -24.90 -5.88 101.19
C ALA A 659 -25.40 -7.21 101.78
N VAL A 660 -24.71 -7.70 102.81
CA VAL A 660 -24.87 -9.07 103.34
C VAL A 660 -26.28 -9.37 103.86
N ASP A 661 -27.00 -8.35 104.36
CA ASP A 661 -28.22 -8.52 105.16
C ASP A 661 -29.54 -8.41 104.36
N VAL A 662 -29.51 -8.69 103.04
CA VAL A 662 -30.74 -8.74 102.22
C VAL A 662 -31.37 -10.14 102.29
N GLU A 663 -32.64 -10.22 102.70
CA GLU A 663 -33.33 -11.51 102.86
C GLU A 663 -33.27 -12.41 101.61
N GLU A 664 -32.69 -13.60 101.79
CA GLU A 664 -32.43 -14.60 100.76
C GLU A 664 -33.67 -14.93 99.90
N LYS A 665 -34.88 -14.88 100.49
CA LYS A 665 -36.16 -15.13 99.80
C LYS A 665 -36.45 -14.15 98.66
N LEU A 666 -36.05 -12.88 98.80
CA LEU A 666 -36.18 -11.87 97.73
C LEU A 666 -35.12 -12.04 96.62
N LEU A 667 -34.05 -12.80 96.88
CA LEU A 667 -32.89 -12.94 96.00
C LEU A 667 -32.83 -14.27 95.23
N THR A 668 -33.77 -15.19 95.45
CA THR A 668 -33.75 -16.58 94.94
C THR A 668 -33.68 -16.76 93.41
N LEU A 669 -33.87 -15.70 92.61
CA LEU A 669 -33.65 -15.71 91.15
C LEU A 669 -32.34 -15.02 90.70
N ALA A 670 -31.64 -14.29 91.58
CA ALA A 670 -30.57 -13.35 91.21
C ALA A 670 -29.23 -13.52 91.97
N SER A 671 -29.17 -14.34 93.03
CA SER A 671 -27.98 -14.46 93.89
C SER A 671 -27.16 -15.75 93.75
N GLY A 672 -27.63 -16.76 93.02
CA GLY A 672 -26.82 -17.94 92.71
C GLY A 672 -25.59 -17.57 91.88
N GLU A 673 -24.41 -18.13 92.20
CA GLU A 673 -23.17 -17.85 91.47
C GLU A 673 -23.31 -18.12 89.96
N SER A 674 -24.00 -19.21 89.60
CA SER A 674 -24.33 -19.54 88.21
C SER A 674 -25.28 -18.53 87.54
N ALA A 675 -26.14 -17.85 88.30
CA ALA A 675 -27.07 -16.84 87.77
C ALA A 675 -26.34 -15.52 87.50
N ARG A 676 -25.50 -15.05 88.45
CA ARG A 676 -24.61 -13.89 88.25
C ARG A 676 -23.72 -14.10 87.03
N LYS A 677 -22.99 -15.22 86.98
CA LYS A 677 -22.16 -15.61 85.85
C LYS A 677 -22.89 -15.71 84.50
N SER A 678 -24.21 -15.98 84.51
CA SER A 678 -25.04 -15.98 83.29
C SER A 678 -25.51 -14.57 82.89
N LEU A 679 -25.67 -13.66 83.85
CA LEU A 679 -25.87 -12.22 83.60
C LEU A 679 -24.58 -11.59 83.07
N ASP A 680 -23.43 -11.91 83.65
CA ASP A 680 -22.12 -11.39 83.21
C ASP A 680 -21.80 -11.84 81.76
N ASP A 681 -21.96 -13.14 81.45
CA ASP A 681 -21.85 -13.70 80.09
C ASP A 681 -22.94 -13.19 79.12
N TRP A 682 -23.99 -12.53 79.62
CA TRP A 682 -24.98 -11.83 78.80
C TRP A 682 -24.58 -10.37 78.55
N VAL A 683 -24.14 -9.65 79.59
CA VAL A 683 -23.59 -8.28 79.53
C VAL A 683 -22.40 -8.23 78.56
N ASP A 684 -21.43 -9.13 78.69
CA ASP A 684 -20.28 -9.25 77.77
C ASP A 684 -20.71 -9.41 76.31
N ARG A 685 -21.81 -10.14 76.07
CA ARG A 685 -22.32 -10.39 74.71
C ARG A 685 -23.12 -9.22 74.16
N CYS A 686 -23.82 -8.45 74.99
CA CYS A 686 -24.39 -7.17 74.60
C CYS A 686 -23.28 -6.19 74.18
N LEU A 687 -22.28 -5.99 75.05
CA LEU A 687 -21.16 -5.08 74.81
C LEU A 687 -20.37 -5.51 73.56
N ARG A 688 -20.06 -6.79 73.41
CA ARG A 688 -19.35 -7.32 72.23
C ARG A 688 -20.19 -7.27 70.94
N ALA A 689 -21.51 -7.43 71.02
CA ALA A 689 -22.37 -7.24 69.86
C ALA A 689 -22.40 -5.76 69.42
N HIS A 690 -22.33 -4.82 70.37
CA HIS A 690 -22.32 -3.39 70.08
C HIS A 690 -20.94 -2.87 69.62
N ASP A 691 -19.83 -3.36 70.17
CA ASP A 691 -18.49 -3.08 69.62
C ASP A 691 -18.38 -3.56 68.16
N LEU A 692 -18.85 -4.77 67.87
CA LEU A 692 -18.87 -5.30 66.50
C LEU A 692 -19.87 -4.54 65.60
N GLU A 693 -20.96 -4.00 66.14
CA GLU A 693 -21.89 -3.09 65.43
C GLU A 693 -21.17 -1.80 65.01
N LEU A 694 -20.47 -1.15 65.95
CA LEU A 694 -19.67 0.05 65.69
C LEU A 694 -18.51 -0.21 64.70
N GLN A 695 -17.93 -1.41 64.70
CA GLN A 695 -16.91 -1.80 63.72
C GLN A 695 -17.51 -2.11 62.34
N VAL A 696 -18.72 -2.68 62.26
CA VAL A 696 -19.47 -2.79 60.99
C VAL A 696 -19.78 -1.39 60.46
N ASP A 697 -20.36 -0.51 61.28
CA ASP A 697 -20.68 0.86 60.88
C ASP A 697 -19.44 1.67 60.49
N GLY A 698 -18.32 1.54 61.21
CA GLY A 698 -17.06 2.20 60.87
C GLY A 698 -16.44 1.76 59.53
N ILE A 699 -16.75 0.53 59.08
CA ILE A 699 -16.34 0.02 57.76
C ILE A 699 -17.38 0.37 56.68
N CYS A 700 -18.66 0.31 57.03
CA CYS A 700 -19.79 0.37 56.09
C CYS A 700 -20.44 1.75 55.96
N SER A 701 -20.16 2.73 56.83
CA SER A 701 -20.82 4.04 56.84
C SER A 701 -19.94 5.16 56.30
N ARG A 702 -20.57 6.09 55.58
CA ARG A 702 -20.01 7.41 55.25
C ARG A 702 -20.56 8.53 56.16
N GLN A 703 -21.55 8.20 57.00
CA GLN A 703 -22.42 9.17 57.67
C GLN A 703 -22.31 9.16 59.21
N ALA A 704 -21.46 8.31 59.78
CA ALA A 704 -21.09 8.37 61.20
C ALA A 704 -20.52 9.75 61.63
N LEU A 705 -20.03 10.53 60.67
CA LEU A 705 -19.57 11.91 60.84
C LEU A 705 -20.68 12.96 61.03
N GLU A 706 -21.95 12.67 60.71
CA GLU A 706 -23.01 13.69 60.68
C GLU A 706 -23.89 13.73 61.93
N THR A 707 -23.78 12.77 62.87
CA THR A 707 -24.76 12.66 63.98
C THR A 707 -24.26 12.20 65.35
N ASN A 708 -22.98 11.87 65.55
CA ASN A 708 -22.55 11.21 66.80
C ASN A 708 -21.18 11.65 67.35
N SER A 709 -20.91 12.96 67.34
CA SER A 709 -19.64 13.56 67.79
C SER A 709 -19.38 13.50 69.30
N GLU A 710 -20.41 13.37 70.13
CA GLU A 710 -20.27 13.44 71.60
C GLU A 710 -19.94 12.09 72.26
N ALA A 711 -20.30 10.95 71.64
CA ALA A 711 -20.15 9.62 72.23
C ALA A 711 -18.70 9.10 72.33
N VAL A 712 -17.77 9.68 71.57
CA VAL A 712 -16.39 9.18 71.46
C VAL A 712 -15.52 9.57 72.68
N GLY A 713 -15.84 10.67 73.37
CA GLY A 713 -15.01 11.21 74.44
C GLY A 713 -14.89 10.31 75.68
N THR A 714 -15.97 9.61 76.05
CA THR A 714 -16.00 8.74 77.23
C THR A 714 -15.28 7.41 77.02
N LEU A 715 -15.23 6.91 75.78
CA LEU A 715 -14.51 5.69 75.42
C LEU A 715 -12.99 5.87 75.45
N PHE A 716 -12.49 7.06 75.13
CA PHE A 716 -11.04 7.33 75.07
C PHE A 716 -10.34 7.32 76.45
N GLU A 717 -11.10 7.51 77.54
CA GLU A 717 -10.58 7.37 78.90
C GLU A 717 -10.69 5.93 79.43
N ARG A 718 -11.79 5.20 79.14
CA ARG A 718 -11.88 3.77 79.47
C ARG A 718 -10.83 2.92 78.72
N ALA A 719 -10.38 3.34 77.53
CA ALA A 719 -9.37 2.65 76.74
C ALA A 719 -7.91 2.83 77.20
N LYS A 720 -7.62 3.61 78.25
CA LYS A 720 -6.25 3.94 78.69
C LYS A 720 -5.71 3.16 79.89
N ALA A 721 -6.51 2.33 80.56
CA ALA A 721 -6.05 1.54 81.70
C ALA A 721 -5.30 0.28 81.22
N PRO A 722 -3.99 0.11 81.50
CA PRO A 722 -3.27 -1.10 81.13
C PRO A 722 -3.43 -2.22 82.17
N GLU A 723 -3.45 -3.46 81.70
CA GLU A 723 -3.33 -4.66 82.53
C GLU A 723 -2.07 -4.59 83.41
N SER A 724 -2.17 -4.93 84.70
CA SER A 724 -1.06 -4.79 85.64
C SER A 724 -0.72 -6.06 86.44
N ASP A 725 0.59 -6.34 86.42
CA ASP A 725 1.40 -7.24 87.27
C ASP A 725 0.96 -8.70 87.53
N SER A 726 1.68 -9.62 86.88
CA SER A 726 2.15 -10.84 87.54
C SER A 726 3.50 -11.31 86.98
N SER A 727 4.57 -10.65 87.44
CA SER A 727 5.96 -11.14 87.57
C SER A 727 6.42 -12.48 86.92
N ARG A 728 7.43 -12.36 86.02
CA ARG A 728 8.64 -13.20 85.80
C ARG A 728 8.71 -14.57 86.54
N ARG A 729 9.16 -15.70 85.95
CA ARG A 729 10.19 -15.86 84.89
C ARG A 729 10.22 -17.30 84.29
N VAL A 730 10.38 -17.42 82.97
CA VAL A 730 11.11 -18.44 82.14
C VAL A 730 11.07 -19.95 82.55
N GLY A 731 10.71 -20.89 81.66
CA GLY A 731 10.19 -20.74 80.29
C GLY A 731 10.25 -21.99 79.37
N LEU A 732 9.92 -21.76 78.08
CA LEU A 732 10.08 -22.58 76.86
C LEU A 732 9.21 -23.85 76.61
N THR A 733 8.18 -23.66 75.76
CA THR A 733 7.57 -24.63 74.79
C THR A 733 6.76 -25.84 75.32
N ARG A 734 5.67 -26.32 74.68
CA ARG A 734 5.18 -26.21 73.27
C ARG A 734 3.63 -26.47 73.15
N ILE A 735 2.94 -25.76 72.23
CA ILE A 735 1.73 -26.17 71.43
C ILE A 735 0.31 -26.32 72.09
N ALA A 736 -0.63 -25.47 71.63
CA ALA A 736 -2.07 -25.62 71.22
C ALA A 736 -3.07 -26.61 71.91
N ALA A 737 -4.41 -26.43 71.88
CA ALA A 737 -5.32 -25.27 71.67
C ALA A 737 -6.78 -25.65 72.09
N ALA A 738 -7.66 -24.64 72.31
CA ALA A 738 -8.96 -24.75 73.02
C ALA A 738 -10.18 -25.32 72.24
N GLY A 739 -11.35 -25.44 72.91
CA GLY A 739 -12.65 -25.79 72.28
C GLY A 739 -13.90 -25.57 73.16
N VAL A 740 -15.08 -26.05 72.69
CA VAL A 740 -16.36 -26.29 73.44
C VAL A 740 -17.17 -25.02 73.84
N ARG A 741 -18.36 -24.69 73.26
CA ARG A 741 -19.78 -25.15 73.50
C ARG A 741 -20.31 -24.86 74.94
N ARG A 742 -21.57 -24.49 75.29
CA ARG A 742 -22.93 -24.23 74.66
C ARG A 742 -23.81 -23.48 75.72
N ARG A 743 -24.77 -22.55 75.42
CA ARG A 743 -26.28 -22.68 75.30
C ARG A 743 -27.05 -23.32 76.51
N PRO A 744 -28.40 -23.13 76.76
CA PRO A 744 -29.43 -22.12 76.30
C PRO A 744 -30.67 -21.80 77.26
N ARG A 745 -31.73 -21.09 76.74
CA ARG A 745 -33.23 -21.20 77.00
C ARG A 745 -33.92 -20.65 78.29
N ARG A 746 -35.24 -20.24 78.31
CA ARG A 746 -36.17 -19.63 77.28
C ARG A 746 -37.53 -19.11 77.85
N ILE A 747 -38.22 -18.05 77.31
CA ILE A 747 -39.72 -17.76 77.24
C ILE A 747 -40.26 -16.35 76.70
N ARG A 748 -40.90 -15.40 77.47
CA ARG A 748 -41.97 -14.37 77.06
C ARG A 748 -42.27 -13.27 78.16
N ASP A 749 -43.03 -12.11 78.08
CA ASP A 749 -43.72 -11.21 77.07
C ASP A 749 -44.40 -9.89 77.69
N ALA A 750 -44.36 -8.70 76.99
CA ALA A 750 -45.35 -7.56 76.82
C ALA A 750 -45.48 -6.17 77.62
N ARG A 751 -45.07 -5.03 76.97
CA ARG A 751 -45.79 -3.71 76.64
C ARG A 751 -46.06 -2.54 77.70
N PRO A 752 -46.62 -1.31 77.40
CA PRO A 752 -46.57 -0.30 76.26
C PRO A 752 -46.80 1.27 76.55
N LEU A 753 -46.86 2.16 75.49
CA LEU A 753 -47.65 3.46 75.26
C LEU A 753 -47.17 4.95 75.53
N ARG A 754 -47.29 5.83 74.47
CA ARG A 754 -47.66 7.31 74.34
C ARG A 754 -46.91 8.45 75.12
N GLY A 755 -46.87 9.76 74.73
CA GLY A 755 -47.17 10.55 73.48
C GLY A 755 -47.53 12.08 73.62
N SER A 756 -47.25 12.93 72.59
CA SER A 756 -47.96 14.21 72.13
C SER A 756 -47.42 15.69 72.34
N ARG A 757 -47.52 16.53 71.27
CA ARG A 757 -47.84 18.03 71.13
C ARG A 757 -46.90 19.14 71.76
N ARG A 758 -46.82 20.46 71.37
CA ARG A 758 -47.39 21.39 70.32
C ARG A 758 -46.70 22.82 70.26
N GLN A 759 -46.82 23.58 69.13
CA GLN A 759 -46.85 25.09 68.95
C GLN A 759 -45.56 25.94 69.25
N LEU A 760 -45.30 27.21 68.81
CA LEU A 760 -45.84 28.22 67.82
C LEU A 760 -44.83 29.41 67.54
N GLU A 761 -44.90 30.08 66.35
CA GLU A 761 -44.63 31.54 66.00
C GLU A 761 -43.32 32.32 66.44
N SER A 762 -42.84 33.45 65.84
CA SER A 762 -43.04 34.15 64.52
C SER A 762 -41.99 35.28 64.20
N ARG A 763 -42.01 35.82 62.96
CA ARG A 763 -41.70 37.22 62.48
C ARG A 763 -40.25 37.79 62.24
N ARG A 764 -39.96 38.02 60.94
CA ARG A 764 -39.58 39.29 60.23
C ARG A 764 -38.13 39.86 60.11
N CYS A 765 -37.90 40.44 58.91
CA CYS A 765 -37.01 41.55 58.49
C CYS A 765 -35.67 41.27 57.74
N VAL A 766 -35.24 42.29 56.97
CA VAL A 766 -34.22 42.40 55.87
C VAL A 766 -33.63 43.86 55.97
N PRO A 767 -32.66 44.41 55.17
CA PRO A 767 -32.05 43.97 53.88
C PRO A 767 -30.52 44.23 53.67
N ASP A 768 -30.03 44.01 52.41
CA ASP A 768 -28.93 44.71 51.70
C ASP A 768 -27.44 44.53 52.16
N SER A 769 -26.38 44.62 51.32
CA SER A 769 -26.21 44.69 49.83
C SER A 769 -24.71 44.51 49.39
N VAL A 770 -24.37 44.78 48.11
CA VAL A 770 -23.03 45.16 47.52
C VAL A 770 -22.20 44.14 46.66
N ARG A 771 -22.31 44.30 45.32
CA ARG A 771 -21.29 44.36 44.20
C ARG A 771 -20.16 43.32 43.96
N CYS A 772 -20.21 42.70 42.77
CA CYS A 772 -19.25 42.66 41.62
C CYS A 772 -17.83 43.31 41.74
N PRO A 773 -16.77 42.83 41.02
CA PRO A 773 -16.71 42.85 39.53
C PRO A 773 -15.94 41.70 38.80
N ILE A 774 -15.64 41.91 37.50
CA ILE A 774 -15.27 40.96 36.43
C ILE A 774 -13.93 41.37 35.76
N HIS A 775 -13.09 40.43 35.27
CA HIS A 775 -12.40 40.48 33.94
C HIS A 775 -11.51 39.27 33.59
N ASP A 776 -11.92 38.45 32.60
CA ASP A 776 -11.39 38.28 31.21
C ASP A 776 -9.85 38.29 30.89
N PRO A 777 -9.36 37.93 29.67
CA PRO A 777 -8.42 36.80 29.51
C PRO A 777 -7.22 37.08 28.57
N ARG A 778 -6.49 36.03 28.11
CA ARG A 778 -6.06 35.75 26.70
C ARG A 778 -4.88 34.78 26.58
N GLY A 779 -4.87 34.04 25.46
CA GLY A 779 -3.69 33.90 24.59
C GLY A 779 -2.77 32.70 24.83
N GLY A 780 -2.72 31.79 23.85
CA GLY A 780 -1.84 30.62 23.78
C GLY A 780 -2.23 29.75 22.58
#